data_AF-A0A0F2QSY3-F1
#
_entry.id   AF-A0A0F2QSY3-F1
#
_cell.length_a   1.000
_cell.length_b   1.000
_cell.length_c   1.000
_cell.angle_alpha   90.00
_cell.angle_beta   90.00
_cell.angle_gamma   90.00
#
_symmetry.space_group_name_H-M   'P 1'
#
loop_
_entity.id
_entity.type
_entity.pdbx_description
1 polymer ?
#
loop_
_entity_poly.entity_id
_entity_poly.type
_entity_poly.pdbx_seq_one_letter_code
_entity_poly.pdbx_strand_id
1 'polypeptide(L)'
;MMKFDLSKPKVTIAMPVYNGGRYFPLAVESALAQSYDNIEIVICNDGSDDGGFTDRYCQRITATHPDKVRYIKQENGGVAAALNTILDNATGDIFTWLSHDDLFLPDKIRKQVEFHAQIGNTDASLFSNYALINSSGVPYVMLQFTADKLIDGGATSLPRGMINGCTVYVPMHVMRDVGHFEVHRRNSQDYAFWNELLKTYDFYFQPECLVLYRIHPGQGTQTAAATMEGDILWKEMIDSRSHMATIQPWGSMRAFLLEISEFLEKTPYTKAARFAKEKLAESLTQMPLVSVVMPVFNEPSTTIRSVHSVLNQTYQNFELIVVDDGSTADMSTLVALCASDQRIRYVRQDNTGPAGARNHGLHLTRGDYICFIDADDTFLPEKIERQVAAMMQEGAIVSHTSYYVYFPAASQARGVVSSGRTTGNVYPEIIGMCPVATPTVMLNRLAIDSGHRFPEDRQLAEDINLWVDLALEYEFLGIDECLSEIEWSVTSAALRVDKAAQGLRTAYESFRKHPVHSQQMEELEKTLGETKRLERHAAAIANQVADPGPMEYFLEEMVRESISDTVVRRLRGTRESSQATFRQSDFLSVSEHDAFSRIKEACGDRTCLFITNLEGGGVARHTRDLAAMLRSEGIQVLAAKVDPFRKILCFGFLGDIIEDMCPVDLSDGPSLMAEVLRNLRIEFAHIHGLVGLTLESIESLYLSLLEADVPYYYTCHDYTAISPRLHLSGPDGEYVGRLSDDDENRIIARTAAHFGRPDIQSWRQLFSRILRSATSVIAPSHDVIQRVGEFYPDVDFWLRPHDMLDGPDSKSGALDHPIRVGVIGPLGAHKGSNRLVKLADYCACHEPDFSFFVYGVTDRDKDLKERKNVTVLGEYLENTFQDMFFRFGADAFFFPGTIPETFSYRLSEALDQKLPVIAFDIGAIGERLRVSNLGHLLPIESADTYYQIATTIRTAVETMNERGRSVRTRKSSFSSYYTPVEGALKKGRLATL
;
A
#
# COMPACT_ATOMS: atom_id res chain seq x y z
N MET A 1 39.04 -4.28 22.09
CA MET A 1 38.69 -3.83 20.74
C MET A 1 39.49 -4.64 19.72
N MET A 2 38.98 -5.83 19.35
CA MET A 2 39.46 -6.50 18.13
C MET A 2 38.90 -5.72 16.94
N LYS A 3 39.75 -5.42 15.96
CA LYS A 3 39.37 -4.70 14.73
C LYS A 3 38.42 -5.57 13.92
N PHE A 4 37.18 -5.12 13.74
CA PHE A 4 36.22 -5.65 12.77
C PHE A 4 36.84 -5.58 11.36
N ASP A 5 36.93 -6.71 10.66
CA ASP A 5 37.25 -6.75 9.23
C ASP A 5 35.93 -6.72 8.44
N LEU A 6 35.52 -5.53 8.00
CA LEU A 6 34.27 -5.29 7.28
C LEU A 6 34.29 -5.80 5.82
N SER A 7 35.40 -6.35 5.33
CA SER A 7 35.50 -6.71 3.91
C SER A 7 34.70 -7.97 3.54
N LYS A 8 34.45 -8.87 4.50
CA LYS A 8 33.70 -10.12 4.27
C LYS A 8 33.16 -10.73 5.58
N PRO A 9 32.13 -10.13 6.23
CA PRO A 9 31.63 -10.60 7.53
C PRO A 9 31.10 -12.03 7.48
N LYS A 10 31.23 -12.79 8.57
CA LYS A 10 30.60 -14.12 8.68
C LYS A 10 29.13 -13.96 9.04
N VAL A 11 28.23 -14.57 8.27
CA VAL A 11 26.77 -14.44 8.48
C VAL A 11 26.19 -15.70 9.11
N THR A 12 25.54 -15.57 10.27
CA THR A 12 24.77 -16.63 10.92
C THR A 12 23.33 -16.63 10.39
N ILE A 13 22.94 -17.67 9.68
CA ILE A 13 21.55 -17.98 9.33
C ILE A 13 20.93 -18.81 10.47
N ALA A 14 20.10 -18.18 11.28
CA ALA A 14 19.38 -18.78 12.39
C ALA A 14 18.13 -19.52 11.89
N MET A 15 18.03 -20.82 12.17
CA MET A 15 16.93 -21.68 11.70
C MET A 15 16.26 -22.41 12.87
N PRO A 16 15.24 -21.81 13.53
CA PRO A 16 14.39 -22.52 14.47
C PRO A 16 13.46 -23.48 13.72
N VAL A 17 13.39 -24.75 14.15
CA VAL A 17 12.54 -25.77 13.51
C VAL A 17 11.72 -26.54 14.54
N TYR A 18 10.44 -26.74 14.24
CA TYR A 18 9.53 -27.62 14.95
C TYR A 18 8.66 -28.35 13.91
N ASN A 19 8.70 -29.69 13.89
CA ASN A 19 8.00 -30.55 12.93
C ASN A 19 8.30 -30.24 11.46
N GLY A 20 9.59 -30.21 11.09
CA GLY A 20 10.08 -29.77 9.78
C GLY A 20 9.73 -30.65 8.57
N GLY A 21 8.89 -31.68 8.70
CA GLY A 21 8.61 -32.69 7.67
C GLY A 21 8.42 -32.18 6.24
N ARG A 22 7.66 -31.09 6.06
CA ARG A 22 7.14 -30.69 4.74
C ARG A 22 8.01 -29.66 4.01
N TYR A 23 8.50 -28.64 4.71
CA TYR A 23 9.12 -27.45 4.08
C TYR A 23 10.59 -27.26 4.45
N PHE A 24 11.00 -27.79 5.61
CA PHE A 24 12.34 -27.57 6.16
C PHE A 24 13.48 -27.99 5.22
N PRO A 25 13.39 -29.11 4.47
CA PRO A 25 14.45 -29.43 3.51
C PRO A 25 14.69 -28.34 2.46
N LEU A 26 13.63 -27.72 1.96
CA LEU A 26 13.72 -26.64 0.96
C LEU A 26 14.32 -25.37 1.58
N ALA A 27 13.94 -25.04 2.82
CA ALA A 27 14.52 -23.92 3.55
C ALA A 27 16.04 -24.10 3.71
N VAL A 28 16.48 -25.27 4.17
CA VAL A 28 17.91 -25.60 4.34
C VAL A 28 18.66 -25.58 3.01
N GLU A 29 18.07 -26.10 1.94
CA GLU A 29 18.63 -26.02 0.60
C GLU A 29 18.80 -24.57 0.12
N SER A 30 17.81 -23.70 0.36
CA SER A 30 17.89 -22.28 0.00
C SER A 30 18.98 -21.51 0.76
N ALA A 31 19.23 -21.89 2.02
CA ALA A 31 20.31 -21.33 2.83
C ALA A 31 21.69 -21.82 2.37
N LEU A 32 21.81 -23.10 2.01
CA LEU A 32 23.07 -23.67 1.49
C LEU A 32 23.42 -23.15 0.09
N ALA A 33 22.42 -22.80 -0.71
CA ALA A 33 22.55 -22.31 -2.07
C ALA A 33 22.86 -20.81 -2.19
N GLN A 34 23.04 -20.10 -1.07
CA GLN A 34 23.40 -18.68 -1.10
C GLN A 34 24.71 -18.44 -1.86
N SER A 35 24.73 -17.38 -2.68
CA SER A 35 25.91 -16.97 -3.45
C SER A 35 27.04 -16.40 -2.58
N TYR A 36 26.72 -16.00 -1.35
CA TYR A 36 27.69 -15.61 -0.34
C TYR A 36 28.19 -16.84 0.43
N ASP A 37 29.50 -17.03 0.47
CA ASP A 37 30.15 -18.25 0.95
C ASP A 37 30.48 -18.24 2.45
N ASN A 38 30.78 -17.08 3.04
CA ASN A 38 31.16 -16.94 4.45
C ASN A 38 29.93 -16.94 5.38
N ILE A 39 29.22 -18.07 5.38
CA ILE A 39 28.00 -18.29 6.17
C ILE A 39 28.19 -19.43 7.17
N GLU A 40 27.41 -19.39 8.24
CA GLU A 40 27.06 -20.57 9.02
C GLU A 40 25.54 -20.67 9.16
N ILE A 41 25.03 -21.89 9.24
CA ILE A 41 23.62 -22.21 9.41
C ILE A 41 23.50 -22.88 10.77
N VAL A 42 22.81 -22.24 11.71
CA VAL A 42 22.62 -22.77 13.06
C VAL A 42 21.16 -23.19 13.19
N ILE A 43 20.95 -24.50 13.17
CA ILE A 43 19.63 -25.13 13.27
C ILE A 43 19.37 -25.50 14.72
N CYS A 44 18.28 -24.99 15.29
CA CYS A 44 17.78 -25.40 16.59
C CYS A 44 16.46 -26.16 16.44
N ASN A 45 16.49 -27.46 16.71
CA ASN A 45 15.29 -28.29 16.81
C ASN A 45 14.64 -28.08 18.18
N ASP A 46 13.51 -27.38 18.16
CA ASP A 46 12.72 -26.97 19.32
C ASP A 46 11.76 -28.09 19.78
N GLY A 47 12.29 -29.31 19.93
CA GLY A 47 11.53 -30.45 20.42
C GLY A 47 10.51 -31.03 19.44
N SER A 48 10.83 -31.14 18.14
CA SER A 48 9.95 -31.77 17.12
C SER A 48 9.44 -33.15 17.53
N ASP A 49 8.15 -33.40 17.27
CA ASP A 49 7.43 -34.66 17.45
C ASP A 49 6.91 -35.19 16.09
N ASP A 50 7.84 -35.41 15.16
CA ASP A 50 7.55 -35.82 13.77
C ASP A 50 8.08 -37.23 13.44
N GLY A 51 8.04 -38.13 14.43
CA GLY A 51 8.61 -39.47 14.30
C GLY A 51 10.13 -39.48 14.11
N GLY A 52 10.80 -38.41 14.57
CA GLY A 52 12.24 -38.20 14.46
C GLY A 52 12.72 -37.82 13.07
N PHE A 53 11.83 -37.39 12.17
CA PHE A 53 12.23 -36.94 10.83
C PHE A 53 13.17 -35.74 10.91
N THR A 54 12.80 -34.69 11.65
CA THR A 54 13.62 -33.46 11.77
C THR A 54 15.01 -33.79 12.30
N ASP A 55 15.08 -34.61 13.35
CA ASP A 55 16.32 -35.01 14.01
C ASP A 55 17.26 -35.76 13.04
N ARG A 56 16.75 -36.77 12.33
CA ARG A 56 17.53 -37.53 11.34
C ARG A 56 17.98 -36.64 10.18
N TYR A 57 17.13 -35.73 9.70
CA TYR A 57 17.49 -34.80 8.63
C TYR A 57 18.62 -33.86 9.09
N CYS A 58 18.50 -33.27 10.28
CA CYS A 58 19.51 -32.37 10.86
C CYS A 58 20.86 -33.07 11.05
N GLN A 59 20.87 -34.29 11.58
CA GLN A 59 22.09 -35.09 11.73
C GLN A 59 22.75 -35.36 10.38
N ARG A 60 21.96 -35.75 9.37
CA ARG A 60 22.46 -36.01 8.01
C ARG A 60 23.07 -34.76 7.38
N ILE A 61 22.36 -33.63 7.40
CA ILE A 61 22.86 -32.41 6.75
C ILE A 61 24.08 -31.84 7.45
N THR A 62 24.15 -31.94 8.79
CA THR A 62 25.33 -31.57 9.58
C THR A 62 26.53 -32.44 9.22
N ALA A 63 26.33 -33.75 9.02
CA ALA A 63 27.40 -34.65 8.59
C ALA A 63 27.88 -34.35 7.15
N THR A 64 26.99 -33.92 6.26
CA THR A 64 27.33 -33.57 4.87
C THR A 64 28.00 -32.19 4.76
N HIS A 65 27.65 -31.24 5.63
CA HIS A 65 28.15 -29.87 5.61
C HIS A 65 28.70 -29.42 6.99
N PRO A 66 29.68 -30.12 7.58
CA PRO A 66 30.13 -29.87 8.95
C PRO A 66 30.76 -28.49 9.15
N ASP A 67 31.30 -27.90 8.07
CA ASP A 67 31.92 -26.57 8.10
C ASP A 67 30.90 -25.43 8.02
N LYS A 68 29.67 -25.73 7.59
CA LYS A 68 28.61 -24.73 7.38
C LYS A 68 27.40 -24.91 8.29
N VAL A 69 27.07 -26.12 8.69
CA VAL A 69 25.83 -26.43 9.41
C VAL A 69 26.12 -26.89 10.83
N ARG A 70 25.48 -26.26 11.81
CA ARG A 70 25.50 -26.67 13.21
C ARG A 70 24.09 -27.03 13.65
N TYR A 71 23.98 -28.15 14.36
CA TYR A 71 22.71 -28.67 14.85
C TYR A 71 22.68 -28.68 16.37
N ILE A 72 21.64 -28.07 16.94
CA ILE A 72 21.35 -28.01 18.38
C ILE A 72 19.93 -28.55 18.61
N LYS A 73 19.74 -29.27 19.71
CA LYS A 73 18.45 -29.81 20.12
C LYS A 73 18.11 -29.32 21.52
N GLN A 74 16.85 -28.92 21.72
CA GLN A 74 16.32 -28.53 23.01
C GLN A 74 14.90 -29.10 23.23
N GLU A 75 14.38 -28.94 24.44
CA GLU A 75 12.95 -29.14 24.72
C GLU A 75 12.12 -28.00 24.12
N ASN A 76 10.87 -28.28 23.74
CA ASN A 76 9.99 -27.29 23.09
C ASN A 76 9.73 -26.08 24.00
N GLY A 77 10.38 -24.97 23.68
CA GLY A 77 10.24 -23.68 24.35
C GLY A 77 9.54 -22.63 23.49
N GLY A 78 9.26 -22.94 22.22
CA GLY A 78 8.78 -22.01 21.22
C GLY A 78 9.90 -21.33 20.43
N VAL A 79 9.51 -20.64 19.35
CA VAL A 79 10.44 -19.99 18.40
C VAL A 79 11.40 -19.03 19.11
N ALA A 80 10.93 -18.22 20.07
CA ALA A 80 11.77 -17.32 20.85
C ALA A 80 12.90 -18.05 21.60
N ALA A 81 12.58 -19.17 22.28
CA ALA A 81 13.58 -19.96 22.99
C ALA A 81 14.60 -20.57 22.02
N ALA A 82 14.14 -21.08 20.88
CA ALA A 82 15.02 -21.63 19.86
C ALA A 82 15.94 -20.56 19.25
N LEU A 83 15.43 -19.35 18.97
CA LEU A 83 16.23 -18.22 18.51
C LEU A 83 17.26 -17.78 19.54
N ASN A 84 16.91 -17.73 20.83
CA ASN A 84 17.87 -17.42 21.90
C ASN A 84 18.99 -18.46 22.00
N THR A 85 18.66 -19.75 21.94
CA THR A 85 19.66 -20.83 21.89
C THR A 85 20.58 -20.70 20.69
N ILE A 86 20.05 -20.30 19.52
CA ILE A 86 20.86 -20.01 18.34
C ILE A 86 21.78 -18.81 18.59
N LEU A 87 21.24 -17.70 19.10
CA LEU A 87 21.98 -16.47 19.37
C LEU A 87 23.16 -16.70 20.31
N ASP A 88 22.97 -17.51 21.36
CA ASP A 88 24.01 -17.87 22.33
C ASP A 88 25.12 -18.74 21.73
N ASN A 89 24.83 -19.45 20.63
CA ASN A 89 25.75 -20.38 19.98
C ASN A 89 26.31 -19.87 18.65
N ALA A 90 25.80 -18.73 18.16
CA ALA A 90 26.21 -18.08 16.93
C ALA A 90 27.64 -17.53 17.02
N THR A 91 28.40 -17.72 15.94
CA THR A 91 29.79 -17.25 15.80
C THR A 91 29.97 -16.24 14.68
N GLY A 92 28.92 -15.96 13.90
CA GLY A 92 28.93 -14.92 12.87
C GLY A 92 28.94 -13.51 13.45
N ASP A 93 29.40 -12.58 12.62
CA ASP A 93 29.37 -11.14 12.87
C ASP A 93 27.98 -10.55 12.62
N ILE A 94 27.14 -11.26 11.85
CA ILE A 94 25.80 -10.85 11.45
C ILE A 94 24.79 -11.95 11.79
N PHE A 95 23.62 -11.55 12.28
CA PHE A 95 22.45 -12.39 12.48
C PHE A 95 21.45 -12.19 11.33
N THR A 96 20.93 -13.29 10.79
CA THR A 96 19.75 -13.30 9.94
C THR A 96 18.90 -14.52 10.26
N TRP A 97 17.58 -14.44 10.08
CA TRP A 97 16.65 -15.51 10.43
C TRP A 97 16.05 -16.13 9.16
N LEU A 98 15.97 -17.45 9.11
CA LEU A 98 15.16 -18.20 8.15
C LEU A 98 14.24 -19.19 8.87
N SER A 99 12.93 -18.94 8.83
CA SER A 99 11.93 -19.89 9.32
C SER A 99 11.95 -21.17 8.49
N HIS A 100 11.66 -22.30 9.13
CA HIS A 100 11.75 -23.62 8.50
C HIS A 100 10.75 -23.86 7.36
N ASP A 101 9.78 -22.97 7.16
CA ASP A 101 8.78 -23.00 6.10
C ASP A 101 9.01 -21.98 4.97
N ASP A 102 9.98 -21.07 5.13
CA ASP A 102 10.29 -19.99 4.19
C ASP A 102 11.53 -20.30 3.32
N LEU A 103 11.80 -19.44 2.32
CA LEU A 103 12.97 -19.59 1.45
C LEU A 103 13.72 -18.25 1.29
N PHE A 104 15.04 -18.31 1.28
CA PHE A 104 15.86 -17.21 0.80
C PHE A 104 16.03 -17.28 -0.72
N LEU A 105 16.03 -16.12 -1.39
CA LEU A 105 16.47 -16.05 -2.78
C LEU A 105 18.00 -16.17 -2.87
N PRO A 106 18.57 -16.66 -4.00
CA PRO A 106 19.98 -17.07 -4.07
C PRO A 106 21.01 -16.01 -3.67
N ASP A 107 20.68 -14.73 -3.87
CA ASP A 107 21.58 -13.60 -3.63
C ASP A 107 21.27 -12.79 -2.36
N LYS A 108 20.32 -13.23 -1.51
CA LYS A 108 19.90 -12.47 -0.32
C LYS A 108 21.09 -11.99 0.50
N ILE A 109 21.92 -12.93 0.95
CA ILE A 109 23.00 -12.61 1.90
C ILE A 109 24.04 -11.70 1.26
N ARG A 110 24.43 -12.00 0.01
CA ARG A 110 25.40 -11.19 -0.73
C ARG A 110 24.90 -9.75 -0.89
N LYS A 111 23.65 -9.57 -1.34
CA LYS A 111 23.04 -8.25 -1.55
C LYS A 111 22.90 -7.45 -0.25
N GLN A 112 22.56 -8.09 0.87
CA GLN A 112 22.48 -7.40 2.16
C GLN A 112 23.86 -7.01 2.72
N VAL A 113 24.88 -7.85 2.54
CA VAL A 113 26.26 -7.50 2.90
C VAL A 113 26.76 -6.31 2.06
N GLU A 114 26.52 -6.34 0.74
CA GLU A 114 26.87 -5.25 -0.18
C GLU A 114 26.14 -3.95 0.18
N PHE A 115 24.83 -4.02 0.48
CA PHE A 115 24.03 -2.86 0.86
C PHE A 115 24.48 -2.27 2.21
N HIS A 116 24.70 -3.11 3.22
CA HIS A 116 25.24 -2.69 4.51
C HIS A 116 26.58 -1.96 4.37
N ALA A 117 27.47 -2.45 3.51
CA ALA A 117 28.75 -1.80 3.23
C ALA A 117 28.59 -0.42 2.58
N GLN A 118 27.55 -0.22 1.76
CA GLN A 118 27.26 1.07 1.11
C GLN A 118 26.74 2.12 2.10
N ILE A 119 25.97 1.71 3.13
CA ILE A 119 25.47 2.62 4.16
C ILE A 119 26.63 3.24 4.96
N GLY A 120 27.70 2.46 5.19
CA GLY A 120 28.87 2.93 5.93
C GLY A 120 28.67 3.07 7.44
N ASN A 121 27.51 2.66 7.97
CA ASN A 121 27.21 2.56 9.39
C ASN A 121 27.30 1.09 9.84
N THR A 122 28.20 0.79 10.79
CA THR A 122 28.42 -0.59 11.27
C THR A 122 27.30 -1.14 12.14
N ASP A 123 26.43 -0.28 12.64
CA ASP A 123 25.32 -0.63 13.53
C ASP A 123 23.99 -0.73 12.76
N ALA A 124 24.01 -0.52 11.44
CA ALA A 124 22.81 -0.52 10.60
C ALA A 124 22.17 -1.91 10.54
N SER A 125 20.94 -2.02 11.02
CA SER A 125 20.09 -3.20 10.80
C SER A 125 19.34 -3.01 9.48
N LEU A 126 19.12 -4.08 8.72
CA LEU A 126 18.41 -4.04 7.44
C LEU A 126 17.17 -4.92 7.47
N PHE A 127 16.18 -4.57 6.65
CA PHE A 127 15.10 -5.46 6.25
C PHE A 127 14.79 -5.23 4.77
N SER A 128 14.26 -6.24 4.09
CA SER A 128 14.01 -6.18 2.64
C SER A 128 12.55 -6.41 2.27
N ASN A 129 12.22 -6.16 1.00
CA ASN A 129 10.98 -6.67 0.42
C ASN A 129 10.96 -8.21 0.37
N TYR A 130 9.75 -8.76 0.27
CA TYR A 130 9.53 -10.20 0.21
C TYR A 130 8.27 -10.56 -0.58
N ALA A 131 8.21 -11.79 -1.09
CA ALA A 131 7.04 -12.31 -1.79
C ALA A 131 6.33 -13.36 -0.95
N LEU A 132 5.00 -13.32 -0.92
CA LEU A 132 4.18 -14.36 -0.34
C LEU A 132 4.05 -15.53 -1.31
N ILE A 133 4.37 -16.72 -0.82
CA ILE A 133 4.20 -18.00 -1.52
C ILE A 133 3.14 -18.85 -0.82
N ASN A 134 2.36 -19.61 -1.58
CA ASN A 134 1.36 -20.50 -1.00
C ASN A 134 1.98 -21.80 -0.43
N SER A 135 1.15 -22.71 0.06
CA SER A 135 1.54 -24.05 0.54
C SER A 135 2.39 -24.86 -0.44
N SER A 136 2.27 -24.59 -1.75
CA SER A 136 2.98 -25.26 -2.84
C SER A 136 4.23 -24.52 -3.31
N GLY A 137 4.53 -23.34 -2.74
CA GLY A 137 5.71 -22.54 -3.08
C GLY A 137 5.54 -21.63 -4.28
N VAL A 138 4.30 -21.44 -4.75
CA VAL A 138 4.00 -20.52 -5.85
C VAL A 138 3.82 -19.11 -5.29
N PRO A 139 4.60 -18.12 -5.76
CA PRO A 139 4.40 -16.71 -5.39
C PRO A 139 3.04 -16.21 -5.87
N TYR A 140 2.33 -15.48 -5.02
CA TYR A 140 1.02 -14.92 -5.36
C TYR A 140 0.86 -13.44 -5.00
N VAL A 141 1.68 -12.91 -4.07
CA VAL A 141 1.78 -11.47 -3.76
C VAL A 141 3.24 -11.09 -3.61
N MET A 142 3.65 -9.95 -4.13
CA MET A 142 4.94 -9.33 -3.80
C MET A 142 4.66 -8.11 -2.92
N LEU A 143 5.23 -8.06 -1.73
CA LEU A 143 5.11 -6.92 -0.85
C LEU A 143 6.30 -5.99 -1.14
N GLN A 144 6.06 -4.94 -1.92
CA GLN A 144 7.08 -4.01 -2.42
C GLN A 144 7.01 -2.63 -1.77
N PHE A 145 7.58 -2.36 -0.62
CA PHE A 145 7.47 -1.03 -0.01
C PHE A 145 8.27 0.03 -0.81
N THR A 146 7.76 1.27 -0.95
CA THR A 146 8.42 2.35 -1.70
C THR A 146 9.42 3.10 -0.83
N ALA A 147 10.61 3.41 -1.37
CA ALA A 147 11.73 3.98 -0.62
C ALA A 147 11.39 5.32 0.06
N ASP A 148 10.56 6.14 -0.60
CA ASP A 148 10.05 7.44 -0.16
C ASP A 148 9.32 7.40 1.19
N LYS A 149 8.85 6.23 1.64
CA LYS A 149 8.19 6.02 2.93
C LYS A 149 9.10 5.45 4.03
N LEU A 150 10.40 5.27 3.77
CA LEU A 150 11.26 4.30 4.47
C LEU A 150 12.65 4.83 4.92
N ILE A 151 12.92 6.13 4.76
CA ILE A 151 14.24 6.75 5.02
C ILE A 151 14.41 7.19 6.49
N ASP A 152 13.54 6.77 7.41
CA ASP A 152 13.49 7.27 8.80
C ASP A 152 14.12 6.34 9.85
N GLY A 153 14.99 5.41 9.45
CA GLY A 153 15.58 4.43 10.37
C GLY A 153 14.59 3.39 10.91
N GLY A 154 13.45 3.19 10.23
CA GLY A 154 12.50 2.11 10.54
C GLY A 154 11.42 2.48 11.56
N ALA A 155 11.44 3.73 12.05
CA ALA A 155 10.50 4.26 13.03
C ALA A 155 9.05 4.26 12.53
N THR A 156 8.82 4.46 11.23
CA THR A 156 7.52 4.29 10.57
C THR A 156 7.27 2.87 10.07
N SER A 157 8.34 2.13 9.77
CA SER A 157 8.26 0.80 9.17
C SER A 157 7.69 -0.25 10.13
N LEU A 158 8.13 -0.23 11.39
CA LEU A 158 7.65 -1.18 12.38
C LEU A 158 6.16 -0.97 12.71
N PRO A 159 5.66 0.27 12.97
CA PRO A 159 4.23 0.50 13.19
C PRO A 159 3.32 0.14 12.01
N ARG A 160 3.85 0.13 10.79
CA ARG A 160 3.14 -0.28 9.57
C ARG A 160 3.16 -1.77 9.30
N GLY A 161 3.77 -2.58 10.18
CA GLY A 161 3.82 -4.03 10.02
C GLY A 161 4.75 -4.49 8.89
N MET A 162 5.79 -3.72 8.56
CA MET A 162 6.62 -3.95 7.36
C MET A 162 7.83 -4.85 7.62
N ILE A 163 8.28 -4.96 8.87
CA ILE A 163 9.49 -5.71 9.22
C ILE A 163 9.14 -7.18 9.43
N ASN A 164 9.53 -8.03 8.49
CA ASN A 164 9.35 -9.48 8.56
C ASN A 164 10.62 -10.13 9.11
N GLY A 165 10.49 -11.10 10.02
CA GLY A 165 11.63 -11.77 10.64
C GLY A 165 12.63 -12.39 9.67
N CYS A 166 12.16 -12.97 8.56
CA CYS A 166 13.03 -13.61 7.58
C CYS A 166 13.79 -12.61 6.69
N THR A 167 13.35 -11.35 6.63
CA THR A 167 13.98 -10.33 5.78
C THR A 167 15.13 -9.62 6.47
N VAL A 168 15.30 -9.80 7.79
CA VAL A 168 16.25 -9.01 8.57
C VAL A 168 17.71 -9.41 8.31
N TYR A 169 18.58 -8.42 8.47
CA TYR A 169 20.02 -8.53 8.61
C TYR A 169 20.41 -7.63 9.77
N VAL A 170 20.96 -8.19 10.85
CA VAL A 170 21.24 -7.41 12.07
C VAL A 170 22.68 -7.69 12.50
N PRO A 171 23.52 -6.66 12.74
CA PRO A 171 24.84 -6.87 13.30
C PRO A 171 24.76 -7.64 14.63
N MET A 172 25.61 -8.65 14.82
CA MET A 172 25.52 -9.54 15.97
C MET A 172 25.75 -8.80 17.30
N HIS A 173 26.56 -7.73 17.30
CA HIS A 173 26.72 -6.90 18.51
C HIS A 173 25.44 -6.12 18.85
N VAL A 174 24.67 -5.67 17.87
CA VAL A 174 23.36 -5.03 18.07
C VAL A 174 22.37 -6.04 18.68
N MET A 175 22.30 -7.26 18.13
CA MET A 175 21.46 -8.33 18.72
C MET A 175 21.81 -8.59 20.19
N ARG A 176 23.11 -8.64 20.51
CA ARG A 176 23.60 -8.90 21.87
C ARG A 176 23.40 -7.74 22.83
N ASP A 177 23.40 -6.51 22.33
CA ASP A 177 23.13 -5.31 23.14
C ASP A 177 21.66 -5.23 23.53
N VAL A 178 20.75 -5.50 22.59
CA VAL A 178 19.30 -5.57 22.85
C VAL A 178 18.96 -6.76 23.77
N GLY A 179 19.59 -7.91 23.57
CA GLY A 179 19.50 -9.08 24.45
C GLY A 179 18.74 -10.25 23.84
N HIS A 180 17.91 -10.92 24.64
CA HIS A 180 17.18 -12.14 24.25
C HIS A 180 15.73 -11.84 23.84
N PHE A 181 15.19 -12.65 22.94
CA PHE A 181 13.77 -12.67 22.61
C PHE A 181 12.94 -13.11 23.83
N GLU A 182 11.78 -12.47 24.01
CA GLU A 182 10.88 -12.76 25.13
C GLU A 182 10.16 -14.11 24.96
N VAL A 183 10.61 -15.13 25.70
CA VAL A 183 10.14 -16.53 25.56
C VAL A 183 8.64 -16.71 25.84
N HIS A 184 8.03 -15.81 26.61
CA HIS A 184 6.60 -15.88 26.91
C HIS A 184 5.71 -15.43 25.74
N ARG A 185 6.26 -14.68 24.76
CA ARG A 185 5.59 -14.35 23.51
C ARG A 185 5.81 -15.46 22.50
N ARG A 186 4.73 -16.11 22.09
CA ARG A 186 4.80 -17.29 21.21
C ARG A 186 4.80 -16.94 19.73
N ASN A 187 4.16 -15.82 19.36
CA ASN A 187 3.93 -15.46 17.96
C ASN A 187 4.30 -14.01 17.61
N SER A 188 4.60 -13.17 18.61
CA SER A 188 4.88 -11.74 18.45
C SER A 188 6.23 -11.32 19.04
N GLN A 189 7.08 -12.30 19.40
CA GLN A 189 8.40 -12.08 19.97
C GLN A 189 9.33 -11.25 19.08
N ASP A 190 9.14 -11.32 17.76
CA ASP A 190 9.94 -10.64 16.77
C ASP A 190 9.64 -9.14 16.79
N TYR A 191 8.38 -8.73 16.65
CA TYR A 191 7.97 -7.33 16.73
C TYR A 191 8.30 -6.70 18.09
N ALA A 192 8.19 -7.45 19.19
CA ALA A 192 8.62 -6.98 20.50
C ALA A 192 10.13 -6.68 20.52
N PHE A 193 10.94 -7.59 19.95
CA PHE A 193 12.39 -7.41 19.85
C PHE A 193 12.78 -6.23 18.96
N TRP A 194 12.14 -6.09 17.78
CA TRP A 194 12.38 -4.96 16.88
C TRP A 194 11.97 -3.64 17.52
N ASN A 195 10.90 -3.63 18.32
CA ASN A 195 10.49 -2.43 19.05
C ASN A 195 11.51 -2.02 20.11
N GLU A 196 12.17 -2.98 20.77
CA GLU A 196 13.27 -2.69 21.70
C GLU A 196 14.51 -2.20 20.97
N LEU A 197 14.88 -2.85 19.86
CA LEU A 197 16.04 -2.46 19.03
C LEU A 197 15.91 -1.01 18.54
N LEU A 198 14.73 -0.62 18.05
CA LEU A 198 14.46 0.73 17.54
C LEU A 198 14.53 1.84 18.59
N LYS A 199 14.67 1.52 19.88
CA LYS A 199 14.93 2.54 20.92
C LYS A 199 16.36 3.07 20.87
N THR A 200 17.28 2.35 20.23
CA THR A 200 18.71 2.67 20.24
C THR A 200 19.36 2.58 18.87
N TYR A 201 18.87 1.71 17.98
CA TYR A 201 19.47 1.43 16.67
C TYR A 201 18.46 1.59 15.54
N ASP A 202 18.95 1.92 14.35
CA ASP A 202 18.13 2.14 13.16
C ASP A 202 17.94 0.85 12.32
N PHE A 203 16.75 0.72 11.72
CA PHE A 203 16.44 -0.23 10.65
C PHE A 203 16.35 0.46 9.29
N TYR A 204 17.22 0.08 8.37
CA TYR A 204 17.23 0.55 6.99
C TYR A 204 16.50 -0.42 6.08
N PHE A 205 15.71 0.14 5.17
CA PHE A 205 15.00 -0.63 4.18
C PHE A 205 15.87 -0.88 2.93
N GLN A 206 15.91 -2.14 2.48
CA GLN A 206 16.46 -2.56 1.21
C GLN A 206 15.33 -2.91 0.21
N PRO A 207 15.18 -2.17 -0.90
CA PRO A 207 14.06 -2.35 -1.84
C PRO A 207 13.99 -3.71 -2.54
N GLU A 208 15.07 -4.47 -2.63
CA GLU A 208 15.05 -5.75 -3.32
C GLU A 208 14.16 -6.78 -2.60
N CYS A 209 13.40 -7.55 -3.39
CA CYS A 209 12.73 -8.74 -2.88
C CYS A 209 13.79 -9.84 -2.69
N LEU A 210 14.03 -10.28 -1.45
CA LEU A 210 15.09 -11.25 -1.14
C LEU A 210 14.59 -12.53 -0.44
N VAL A 211 13.30 -12.60 -0.12
CA VAL A 211 12.70 -13.69 0.66
C VAL A 211 11.37 -14.13 0.02
N LEU A 212 11.13 -15.44 0.04
CA LEU A 212 9.83 -16.03 -0.26
C LEU A 212 9.21 -16.53 1.06
N TYR A 213 8.21 -15.81 1.54
CA TYR A 213 7.52 -16.05 2.81
C TYR A 213 6.26 -16.89 2.59
N ARG A 214 6.15 -18.04 3.23
CA ARG A 214 5.07 -18.99 2.99
C ARG A 214 3.85 -18.67 3.83
N ILE A 215 2.67 -18.84 3.24
CA ILE A 215 1.40 -18.83 3.96
C ILE A 215 0.74 -20.21 3.85
N HIS A 216 0.46 -20.84 4.99
CA HIS A 216 -0.23 -22.12 5.03
C HIS A 216 -1.04 -22.33 6.32
N PRO A 217 -2.10 -23.17 6.31
CA PRO A 217 -3.01 -23.34 7.46
C PRO A 217 -2.39 -23.92 8.75
N GLY A 218 -1.13 -24.33 8.70
CA GLY A 218 -0.42 -24.95 9.83
C GLY A 218 0.40 -23.95 10.65
N GLN A 219 0.42 -22.67 10.28
CA GLN A 219 1.22 -21.65 10.94
C GLN A 219 0.61 -21.23 12.29
N GLY A 220 1.46 -21.08 13.32
CA GLY A 220 1.02 -20.68 14.67
C GLY A 220 0.39 -19.29 14.73
N THR A 221 0.77 -18.41 13.80
CA THR A 221 0.25 -17.04 13.64
C THR A 221 -1.20 -17.00 13.15
N GLN A 222 -1.76 -18.10 12.63
CA GLN A 222 -3.16 -18.19 12.19
C GLN A 222 -4.09 -18.70 13.31
N THR A 223 -3.81 -18.35 14.57
CA THR A 223 -4.61 -18.77 15.73
C THR A 223 -5.19 -17.58 16.48
N ALA A 224 -6.34 -17.79 17.15
CA ALA A 224 -6.95 -16.76 18.01
C ALA A 224 -6.03 -16.33 19.16
N ALA A 225 -5.16 -17.22 19.64
CA ALA A 225 -4.15 -16.92 20.65
C ALA A 225 -3.10 -15.93 20.13
N ALA A 226 -2.62 -16.11 18.89
CA ALA A 226 -1.72 -15.17 18.24
C ALA A 226 -2.36 -13.78 18.07
N THR A 227 -3.65 -13.73 17.70
CA THR A 227 -4.39 -12.45 17.62
C THR A 227 -4.47 -11.73 18.96
N MET A 228 -4.75 -12.46 20.06
CA MET A 228 -4.80 -11.87 21.40
C MET A 228 -3.44 -11.39 21.89
N GLU A 229 -2.36 -12.13 21.62
CA GLU A 229 -0.99 -11.72 21.93
C GLU A 229 -0.60 -10.45 21.16
N GLY A 230 -0.93 -10.40 19.86
CA GLY A 230 -0.71 -9.22 19.03
C GLY A 230 -1.50 -8.00 19.50
N ASP A 231 -2.76 -8.17 19.91
CA ASP A 231 -3.56 -7.09 20.51
C ASP A 231 -2.89 -6.47 21.75
N ILE A 232 -2.16 -7.26 22.54
CA ILE A 232 -1.42 -6.77 23.72
C ILE A 232 -0.17 -6.02 23.26
N LEU A 233 0.62 -6.61 22.37
CA LEU A 233 1.85 -6.00 21.86
C LEU A 233 1.59 -4.64 21.22
N TRP A 234 0.60 -4.53 20.34
CA TRP A 234 0.30 -3.28 19.66
C TRP A 234 -0.10 -2.16 20.63
N LYS A 235 -0.78 -2.49 21.73
CA LYS A 235 -1.10 -1.51 22.79
C LYS A 235 0.14 -1.07 23.54
N GLU A 236 1.00 -2.02 23.91
CA GLU A 236 2.29 -1.72 24.56
C GLU A 236 3.17 -0.85 23.65
N MET A 237 3.18 -1.10 22.34
CA MET A 237 3.87 -0.26 21.37
C MET A 237 3.29 1.16 21.30
N ILE A 238 1.96 1.31 21.28
CA ILE A 238 1.31 2.63 21.30
C ILE A 238 1.67 3.40 22.58
N ASP A 239 1.63 2.74 23.75
CA ASP A 239 1.93 3.40 25.04
C ASP A 239 3.42 3.71 25.22
N SER A 240 4.31 2.78 24.84
CA SER A 240 5.77 2.92 25.02
C SER A 240 6.41 3.90 24.03
N ARG A 241 5.74 4.19 22.91
CA ARG A 241 6.20 5.16 21.90
C ARG A 241 5.80 6.61 22.20
N SER A 242 5.45 6.91 23.44
CA SER A 242 5.20 8.27 23.95
C SER A 242 6.46 9.17 24.02
N HIS A 243 7.61 8.70 23.53
CA HIS A 243 8.87 9.44 23.47
C HIS A 243 9.08 10.11 22.10
N MET A 244 9.56 11.35 22.12
CA MET A 244 9.66 12.26 20.96
C MET A 244 10.46 11.71 19.76
N ALA A 245 11.51 10.91 20.00
CA ALA A 245 12.33 10.32 18.93
C ALA A 245 11.54 9.35 18.02
N THR A 246 10.48 8.73 18.54
CA THR A 246 9.65 7.77 17.78
C THR A 246 8.48 8.42 17.05
N ILE A 247 8.11 9.65 17.46
CA ILE A 247 7.00 10.43 16.91
C ILE A 247 7.48 11.40 15.82
N GLN A 248 8.74 11.84 15.91
CA GLN A 248 9.40 12.75 14.96
C GLN A 248 9.09 12.43 13.47
N PRO A 249 9.21 11.18 13.01
CA PRO A 249 8.93 10.83 11.61
C PRO A 249 7.47 10.99 11.19
N TRP A 250 6.55 11.02 12.17
CA TRP A 250 5.12 11.19 11.95
C TRP A 250 4.69 12.65 12.07
N GLY A 251 5.60 13.57 12.42
CA GLY A 251 5.31 14.99 12.66
C GLY A 251 4.53 15.28 13.94
N SER A 252 3.66 14.37 14.41
CA SER A 252 2.93 14.52 15.67
C SER A 252 2.44 13.18 16.24
N MET A 253 2.19 13.14 17.56
CA MET A 253 1.57 11.98 18.22
C MET A 253 0.22 11.66 17.60
N ARG A 254 -0.53 12.68 17.18
CA ARG A 254 -1.83 12.50 16.55
C ARG A 254 -1.71 11.84 15.18
N ALA A 255 -0.78 12.28 14.34
CA ALA A 255 -0.56 11.67 13.02
C ALA A 255 -0.14 10.20 13.16
N PHE A 256 0.73 9.89 14.12
CA PHE A 256 1.05 8.52 14.50
C PHE A 256 -0.21 7.73 14.92
N LEU A 257 -1.02 8.28 15.82
CA LEU A 257 -2.25 7.63 16.33
C LEU A 257 -3.30 7.44 15.23
N LEU A 258 -3.42 8.38 14.30
CA LEU A 258 -4.30 8.27 13.13
C LEU A 258 -3.84 7.12 12.23
N GLU A 259 -2.59 7.15 11.78
CA GLU A 259 -2.06 6.12 10.89
C GLU A 259 -2.14 4.74 11.53
N ILE A 260 -1.68 4.59 12.78
CA ILE A 260 -1.69 3.29 13.44
C ILE A 260 -3.12 2.80 13.68
N SER A 261 -4.09 3.69 13.91
CA SER A 261 -5.49 3.31 14.01
C SER A 261 -6.04 2.79 12.67
N GLU A 262 -5.75 3.47 11.56
CA GLU A 262 -6.17 3.06 10.21
C GLU A 262 -5.49 1.77 9.75
N PHE A 263 -4.22 1.59 10.11
CA PHE A 263 -3.50 0.33 9.87
C PHE A 263 -4.15 -0.80 10.65
N LEU A 264 -4.32 -0.65 11.98
CA LEU A 264 -4.84 -1.72 12.84
C LEU A 264 -6.29 -2.11 12.50
N GLU A 265 -7.11 -1.19 11.99
CA GLU A 265 -8.46 -1.49 11.47
C GLU A 265 -8.48 -2.55 10.37
N LYS A 266 -7.41 -2.61 9.57
CA LYS A 266 -7.26 -3.55 8.45
C LYS A 266 -6.68 -4.89 8.90
N THR A 267 -6.37 -5.03 10.19
CA THR A 267 -5.76 -6.23 10.78
C THR A 267 -6.74 -6.98 11.69
N PRO A 268 -6.42 -8.21 12.10
CA PRO A 268 -7.19 -8.93 13.12
C PRO A 268 -7.13 -8.31 14.54
N TYR A 269 -6.29 -7.29 14.80
CA TYR A 269 -6.03 -6.72 16.13
C TYR A 269 -7.08 -5.68 16.55
N THR A 270 -8.33 -6.13 16.67
CA THR A 270 -9.49 -5.27 16.93
C THR A 270 -9.44 -4.51 18.26
N LYS A 271 -8.81 -5.06 19.31
CA LYS A 271 -8.71 -4.37 20.60
C LYS A 271 -7.62 -3.31 20.58
N ALA A 272 -6.53 -3.53 19.87
CA ALA A 272 -5.49 -2.53 19.63
C ALA A 272 -6.04 -1.38 18.76
N ALA A 273 -6.78 -1.69 17.70
CA ALA A 273 -7.43 -0.68 16.86
C ALA A 273 -8.36 0.25 17.67
N ARG A 274 -9.16 -0.32 18.58
CA ARG A 274 -10.00 0.47 19.49
C ARG A 274 -9.17 1.35 20.41
N PHE A 275 -8.12 0.80 21.00
CA PHE A 275 -7.23 1.53 21.90
C PHE A 275 -6.55 2.72 21.21
N ALA A 276 -6.06 2.53 19.97
CA ALA A 276 -5.49 3.61 19.17
C ALA A 276 -6.50 4.74 18.93
N LYS A 277 -7.76 4.41 18.63
CA LYS A 277 -8.84 5.41 18.47
C LYS A 277 -9.18 6.15 19.75
N GLU A 278 -9.21 5.44 20.88
CA GLU A 278 -9.43 6.06 22.20
C GLU A 278 -8.30 7.05 22.50
N LYS A 279 -7.05 6.67 22.26
CA LYS A 279 -5.88 7.57 22.39
C LYS A 279 -5.92 8.76 21.42
N LEU A 280 -6.34 8.54 20.18
CA LEU A 280 -6.53 9.61 19.20
C LEU A 280 -7.59 10.62 19.68
N ALA A 281 -8.72 10.13 20.20
CA ALA A 281 -9.78 10.95 20.76
C ALA A 281 -9.33 11.70 22.03
N GLU A 282 -8.52 11.07 22.90
CA GLU A 282 -7.91 11.75 24.06
C GLU A 282 -7.01 12.90 23.60
N SER A 283 -6.17 12.69 22.58
CA SER A 283 -5.26 13.72 22.04
C SER A 283 -6.00 14.95 21.48
N LEU A 284 -7.22 14.76 21.00
CA LEU A 284 -8.10 15.83 20.49
C LEU A 284 -8.66 16.74 21.58
N THR A 285 -8.63 16.31 22.85
CA THR A 285 -9.25 17.03 23.98
C THR A 285 -8.27 17.78 24.87
N GLN A 286 -6.95 17.60 24.67
CA GLN A 286 -5.94 18.33 25.44
C GLN A 286 -5.68 19.70 24.80
N MET A 287 -5.72 20.76 25.61
CA MET A 287 -5.30 22.09 25.18
C MET A 287 -3.79 22.23 25.41
N PRO A 288 -2.92 22.14 24.38
CA PRO A 288 -1.48 22.31 24.53
C PRO A 288 -1.10 23.68 25.10
N LEU A 289 0.06 23.78 25.74
CA LEU A 289 0.56 25.10 26.16
C LEU A 289 1.12 25.84 24.95
N VAL A 290 0.77 27.11 24.76
CA VAL A 290 1.33 27.97 23.69
C VAL A 290 2.28 29.00 24.29
N SER A 291 3.54 29.03 23.83
CA SER A 291 4.47 30.10 24.21
C SER A 291 4.46 31.20 23.16
N VAL A 292 4.18 32.44 23.55
CA VAL A 292 4.27 33.62 22.70
C VAL A 292 5.56 34.35 23.02
N VAL A 293 6.42 34.60 22.02
CA VAL A 293 7.68 35.33 22.17
C VAL A 293 7.55 36.73 21.57
N MET A 294 7.87 37.74 22.36
CA MET A 294 7.75 39.16 21.98
C MET A 294 9.06 39.92 22.23
N PRO A 295 9.86 40.21 21.19
CA PRO A 295 11.02 41.10 21.32
C PRO A 295 10.57 42.56 21.44
N VAL A 296 11.23 43.34 22.29
CA VAL A 296 10.89 44.74 22.57
C VAL A 296 12.15 45.60 22.60
N PHE A 297 12.13 46.75 21.90
CA PHE A 297 13.20 47.74 21.98
C PHE A 297 12.65 49.17 21.84
N ASN A 298 12.76 49.98 22.89
CA ASN A 298 12.42 51.42 22.91
C ASN A 298 10.97 51.83 22.56
N GLU A 299 10.00 50.91 22.56
CA GLU A 299 8.61 51.21 22.17
C GLU A 299 7.56 50.77 23.21
N PRO A 300 7.50 51.40 24.40
CA PRO A 300 6.63 50.94 25.48
C PRO A 300 5.13 51.02 25.16
N SER A 301 4.68 52.02 24.40
CA SER A 301 3.25 52.24 24.14
C SER A 301 2.64 51.22 23.18
N THR A 302 3.33 50.89 22.10
CA THR A 302 2.91 49.86 21.13
C THR A 302 2.99 48.49 21.80
N THR A 303 4.06 48.23 22.55
CA THR A 303 4.21 46.96 23.28
C THR A 303 3.04 46.69 24.22
N ILE A 304 2.56 47.70 24.97
CA ILE A 304 1.41 47.54 25.86
C ILE A 304 0.14 47.11 25.08
N ARG A 305 -0.09 47.68 23.89
CA ARG A 305 -1.19 47.27 23.00
C ARG A 305 -1.03 45.82 22.56
N SER A 306 0.16 45.42 22.13
CA SER A 306 0.46 44.05 21.69
C SER A 306 0.29 43.04 22.83
N VAL A 307 0.77 43.35 24.04
CA VAL A 307 0.57 42.51 25.24
C VAL A 307 -0.92 42.32 25.54
N HIS A 308 -1.73 43.38 25.46
CA HIS A 308 -3.18 43.26 25.63
C HIS A 308 -3.84 42.38 24.57
N SER A 309 -3.34 42.38 23.32
CA SER A 309 -3.86 41.51 22.26
C SER A 309 -3.64 40.02 22.55
N VAL A 310 -2.51 39.68 23.19
CA VAL A 310 -2.20 38.31 23.63
C VAL A 310 -3.02 37.95 24.86
N LEU A 311 -3.15 38.87 25.82
CA LEU A 311 -3.96 38.64 27.03
C LEU A 311 -5.45 38.40 26.74
N ASN A 312 -5.96 38.98 25.66
CA ASN A 312 -7.37 38.88 25.23
C ASN A 312 -7.64 37.75 24.23
N GLN A 313 -6.69 36.82 24.02
CA GLN A 313 -6.93 35.63 23.21
C GLN A 313 -8.05 34.77 23.80
N THR A 314 -8.84 34.09 22.96
CA THR A 314 -9.85 33.12 23.41
C THR A 314 -9.19 31.90 24.03
N TYR A 315 -8.04 31.49 23.49
CA TYR A 315 -7.20 30.43 24.02
C TYR A 315 -6.50 30.86 25.32
N GLN A 316 -6.78 30.21 26.45
CA GLN A 316 -6.25 30.63 27.76
C GLN A 316 -4.97 29.89 28.20
N ASN A 317 -4.63 28.75 27.60
CA ASN A 317 -3.46 27.97 27.99
C ASN A 317 -2.20 28.45 27.26
N PHE A 318 -1.73 29.65 27.60
CA PHE A 318 -0.52 30.23 27.02
C PHE A 318 0.40 30.83 28.09
N GLU A 319 1.65 31.02 27.71
CA GLU A 319 2.59 31.93 28.38
C GLU A 319 3.11 32.98 27.38
N LEU A 320 3.40 34.18 27.85
CA LEU A 320 3.98 35.26 27.06
C LEU A 320 5.36 35.60 27.61
N ILE A 321 6.38 35.56 26.76
CA ILE A 321 7.75 35.89 27.10
C ILE A 321 8.10 37.20 26.39
N VAL A 322 8.17 38.27 27.17
CA VAL A 322 8.54 39.61 26.72
C VAL A 322 10.04 39.80 26.94
N VAL A 323 10.79 39.98 25.85
CA VAL A 323 12.25 40.13 25.88
C VAL A 323 12.61 41.58 25.56
N ASP A 324 12.96 42.36 26.58
CA ASP A 324 13.49 43.72 26.43
C ASP A 324 14.97 43.67 26.01
N ASP A 325 15.22 44.01 24.74
CA ASP A 325 16.52 44.00 24.08
C ASP A 325 17.34 45.27 24.37
N GLY A 326 17.45 45.64 25.64
CA GLY A 326 18.27 46.75 26.08
C GLY A 326 17.65 48.13 25.88
N SER A 327 16.34 48.28 26.08
CA SER A 327 15.65 49.57 25.94
C SER A 327 16.22 50.65 26.87
N THR A 328 16.37 51.84 26.30
CA THR A 328 16.73 53.10 26.97
C THR A 328 15.51 53.94 27.33
N ALA A 329 14.37 53.69 26.69
CA ALA A 329 13.09 54.27 27.04
C ALA A 329 12.61 53.80 28.43
N ASP A 330 11.68 54.54 29.04
CA ASP A 330 11.05 54.15 30.30
C ASP A 330 10.07 52.98 30.09
N MET A 331 10.47 51.79 30.51
CA MET A 331 9.68 50.55 30.43
C MET A 331 8.88 50.25 31.70
N SER A 332 8.87 51.14 32.70
CA SER A 332 8.28 50.87 34.03
C SER A 332 6.81 50.45 33.96
N THR A 333 6.00 51.10 33.12
CA THR A 333 4.59 50.75 32.89
C THR A 333 4.44 49.35 32.31
N LEU A 334 5.27 48.97 31.33
CA LEU A 334 5.26 47.63 30.75
C LEU A 334 5.66 46.58 31.79
N VAL A 335 6.72 46.82 32.55
CA VAL A 335 7.20 45.91 33.60
C VAL A 335 6.10 45.68 34.64
N ALA A 336 5.40 46.74 35.05
CA ALA A 336 4.27 46.65 35.98
C ALA A 336 3.10 45.84 35.39
N LEU A 337 2.79 46.03 34.10
CA LEU A 337 1.77 45.24 33.39
C LEU A 337 2.16 43.75 33.35
N CYS A 338 3.39 43.44 32.95
CA CYS A 338 3.90 42.06 32.90
C CYS A 338 3.87 41.39 34.28
N ALA A 339 4.19 42.12 35.36
CA ALA A 339 4.15 41.60 36.72
C ALA A 339 2.73 41.34 37.25
N SER A 340 1.69 41.89 36.59
CA SER A 340 0.29 41.76 37.03
C SER A 340 -0.39 40.46 36.58
N ASP A 341 0.16 39.74 35.58
CA ASP A 341 -0.38 38.47 35.08
C ASP A 341 0.70 37.39 35.14
N GLN A 342 0.42 36.28 35.83
CA GLN A 342 1.38 35.19 36.05
C GLN A 342 1.76 34.43 34.76
N ARG A 343 0.99 34.60 33.67
CA ARG A 343 1.31 34.02 32.37
C ARG A 343 2.41 34.79 31.65
N ILE A 344 2.74 36.01 32.09
CA ILE A 344 3.73 36.86 31.44
C ILE A 344 5.07 36.78 32.17
N ARG A 345 6.15 36.61 31.40
CA ARG A 345 7.54 36.65 31.85
C ARG A 345 8.26 37.77 31.13
N TYR A 346 8.63 38.80 31.87
CA TYR A 346 9.49 39.86 31.35
C TYR A 346 10.95 39.56 31.65
N VAL A 347 11.80 39.60 30.62
CA VAL A 347 13.24 39.38 30.71
C VAL A 347 13.94 40.51 29.99
N ARG A 348 14.99 41.06 30.61
CA ARG A 348 15.82 42.09 30.02
C ARG A 348 17.22 41.55 29.70
N GLN A 349 17.75 41.95 28.56
CA GLN A 349 19.10 41.65 28.11
C GLN A 349 19.82 42.91 27.60
N ASP A 350 21.11 42.79 27.29
CA ASP A 350 21.81 43.80 26.50
C ASP A 350 21.36 43.71 25.03
N ASN A 351 21.37 44.83 24.31
CA ASN A 351 20.90 44.89 22.92
C ASN A 351 21.75 43.97 22.01
N THR A 352 21.10 42.95 21.45
CA THR A 352 21.68 42.01 20.48
C THR A 352 20.90 41.95 19.16
N GLY A 353 19.87 42.79 19.03
CA GLY A 353 18.98 42.82 17.88
C GLY A 353 17.82 41.82 17.99
N PRO A 354 16.85 41.91 17.06
CA PRO A 354 15.61 41.14 17.11
C PRO A 354 15.83 39.63 17.06
N ALA A 355 16.83 39.15 16.29
CA ALA A 355 17.19 37.73 16.23
C ALA A 355 17.64 37.19 17.60
N GLY A 356 18.57 37.89 18.25
CA GLY A 356 19.08 37.51 19.57
C GLY A 356 17.99 37.56 20.65
N ALA A 357 17.14 38.59 20.63
CA ALA A 357 15.99 38.68 21.53
C ALA A 357 14.98 37.53 21.33
N ARG A 358 14.63 37.19 20.07
CA ARG A 358 13.74 36.06 19.77
C ARG A 358 14.36 34.73 20.18
N ASN A 359 15.64 34.50 19.92
CA ASN A 359 16.34 33.27 20.33
C ASN A 359 16.43 33.11 21.85
N HIS A 360 16.69 34.20 22.58
CA HIS A 360 16.64 34.17 24.04
C HIS A 360 15.23 33.85 24.53
N GLY A 361 14.20 34.45 23.90
CA GLY A 361 12.80 34.11 24.15
C GLY A 361 12.52 32.62 23.91
N LEU A 362 12.95 32.08 22.77
CA LEU A 362 12.83 30.66 22.41
C LEU A 362 13.44 29.74 23.47
N HIS A 363 14.62 30.08 24.01
CA HIS A 363 15.26 29.30 25.08
C HIS A 363 14.41 29.22 26.36
N LEU A 364 13.55 30.21 26.61
CA LEU A 364 12.72 30.28 27.80
C LEU A 364 11.32 29.68 27.63
N THR A 365 10.93 29.33 26.41
CA THR A 365 9.61 28.75 26.08
C THR A 365 9.43 27.35 26.67
N ARG A 366 8.20 27.03 27.10
CA ARG A 366 7.79 25.73 27.66
C ARG A 366 6.60 25.10 26.94
N GLY A 367 5.93 25.83 26.06
CA GLY A 367 4.73 25.40 25.35
C GLY A 367 5.02 24.45 24.19
N ASP A 368 4.09 23.55 23.89
CA ASP A 368 4.16 22.62 22.76
C ASP A 368 4.11 23.34 21.41
N TYR A 369 3.49 24.53 21.38
CA TYR A 369 3.46 25.43 20.24
C TYR A 369 4.07 26.78 20.59
N ILE A 370 4.66 27.43 19.60
CA ILE A 370 5.39 28.68 19.75
C ILE A 370 4.90 29.68 18.69
N CYS A 371 4.49 30.87 19.13
CA CYS A 371 4.17 31.99 18.25
C CYS A 371 5.13 33.15 18.50
N PHE A 372 5.22 34.02 17.51
CA PHE A 372 5.95 35.28 17.60
C PHE A 372 4.97 36.44 17.48
N ILE A 373 5.26 37.57 18.11
CA ILE A 373 4.53 38.82 17.91
C ILE A 373 5.52 39.98 18.10
N ASP A 374 5.54 40.89 17.15
CA ASP A 374 6.38 42.09 17.26
C ASP A 374 5.68 43.16 18.10
N ALA A 375 6.46 44.06 18.70
CA ALA A 375 6.00 45.03 19.70
C ALA A 375 4.97 46.04 19.17
N ASP A 376 4.84 46.17 17.85
CA ASP A 376 3.91 47.03 17.13
C ASP A 376 2.73 46.27 16.50
N ASP A 377 2.70 44.95 16.56
CA ASP A 377 1.66 44.13 15.93
C ASP A 377 0.57 43.66 16.91
N THR A 378 -0.56 43.17 16.40
CA THR A 378 -1.71 42.77 17.23
C THR A 378 -2.27 41.43 16.76
N PHE A 379 -2.48 40.50 17.70
CA PHE A 379 -3.25 39.29 17.42
C PHE A 379 -4.75 39.58 17.47
N LEU A 380 -5.50 38.99 16.54
CA LEU A 380 -6.96 38.95 16.65
C LEU A 380 -7.39 37.90 17.69
N PRO A 381 -8.55 38.07 18.37
CA PRO A 381 -8.88 37.28 19.57
C PRO A 381 -8.81 35.76 19.40
N GLU A 382 -9.11 35.25 18.21
CA GLU A 382 -9.20 33.80 17.94
C GLU A 382 -7.91 33.20 17.37
N LYS A 383 -6.83 33.99 17.18
CA LYS A 383 -5.62 33.54 16.45
C LYS A 383 -5.07 32.24 17.00
N ILE A 384 -4.74 32.22 18.30
CA ILE A 384 -4.07 31.06 18.90
C ILE A 384 -4.99 29.84 18.85
N GLU A 385 -6.27 30.00 19.17
CA GLU A 385 -7.26 28.91 19.15
C GLU A 385 -7.40 28.28 17.76
N ARG A 386 -7.59 29.12 16.73
CA ARG A 386 -7.76 28.68 15.33
C ARG A 386 -6.51 27.98 14.80
N GLN A 387 -5.35 28.56 15.06
CA GLN A 387 -4.09 28.06 14.53
C GLN A 387 -3.64 26.77 15.24
N VAL A 388 -3.80 26.67 16.57
CA VAL A 388 -3.59 25.41 17.30
C VAL A 388 -4.55 24.33 16.80
N ALA A 389 -5.84 24.64 16.65
CA ALA A 389 -6.82 23.66 16.17
C ALA A 389 -6.46 23.13 14.78
N ALA A 390 -6.09 24.01 13.85
CA ALA A 390 -5.67 23.63 12.51
C ALA A 390 -4.37 22.82 12.50
N MET A 391 -3.34 23.26 13.24
CA MET A 391 -2.08 22.52 13.33
C MET A 391 -2.24 21.16 14.00
N MET A 392 -3.07 21.08 15.06
CA MET A 392 -3.40 19.81 15.70
C MET A 392 -4.20 18.91 14.77
N GLN A 393 -5.09 19.45 13.93
CA GLN A 393 -5.88 18.67 13.00
C GLN A 393 -5.01 18.05 11.91
N GLU A 394 -4.13 18.86 11.31
CA GLU A 394 -3.31 18.48 10.15
C GLU A 394 -1.95 17.89 10.56
N GLY A 395 -1.59 17.91 11.85
CA GLY A 395 -0.29 17.44 12.33
C GLY A 395 0.90 18.31 11.88
N ALA A 396 0.66 19.59 11.57
CA ALA A 396 1.65 20.47 10.98
C ALA A 396 2.76 20.90 11.97
N ILE A 397 4.01 20.93 11.49
CA ILE A 397 5.17 21.47 12.22
C ILE A 397 5.20 23.00 12.14
N VAL A 398 4.83 23.56 11.00
CA VAL A 398 4.83 25.01 10.76
C VAL A 398 3.49 25.42 10.18
N SER A 399 2.91 26.51 10.68
CA SER A 399 1.76 27.15 10.05
C SER A 399 1.91 28.66 9.96
N HIS A 400 1.16 29.27 9.05
CA HIS A 400 0.99 30.71 8.97
C HIS A 400 -0.42 31.10 8.56
N THR A 401 -0.79 32.35 8.83
CA THR A 401 -2.13 32.89 8.55
C THR A 401 -2.05 34.05 7.57
N SER A 402 -3.15 34.32 6.87
CA SER A 402 -3.39 35.64 6.25
C SER A 402 -3.43 36.74 7.34
N TYR A 403 -3.29 38.01 6.96
CA TYR A 403 -3.28 39.12 7.92
C TYR A 403 -3.77 40.44 7.32
N TYR A 404 -4.17 41.35 8.22
CA TYR A 404 -4.44 42.75 7.87
C TYR A 404 -3.17 43.58 7.97
N VAL A 405 -3.04 44.56 7.08
CA VAL A 405 -1.99 45.59 7.14
C VAL A 405 -2.62 46.93 7.52
N TYR A 406 -2.02 47.61 8.47
CA TYR A 406 -2.45 48.93 8.95
C TYR A 406 -1.33 49.97 8.77
N PHE A 407 -1.67 51.14 8.23
CA PHE A 407 -0.76 52.28 8.10
C PHE A 407 -1.17 53.41 9.06
N PRO A 408 -0.37 53.76 10.08
CA PRO A 408 -0.73 54.78 11.06
C PRO A 408 -1.01 56.16 10.46
N ALA A 409 -0.35 56.50 9.35
CA ALA A 409 -0.49 57.79 8.67
C ALA A 409 -1.73 57.90 7.77
N ALA A 410 -2.26 56.77 7.28
CA ALA A 410 -3.43 56.73 6.41
C ALA A 410 -4.69 56.42 7.23
N SER A 411 -5.51 57.44 7.50
CA SER A 411 -6.76 57.25 8.23
C SER A 411 -7.74 56.36 7.43
N GLN A 412 -7.87 55.09 7.85
CA GLN A 412 -8.97 54.14 7.63
C GLN A 412 -8.86 53.02 6.57
N ALA A 413 -7.77 52.84 5.82
CA ALA A 413 -7.65 51.68 4.93
C ALA A 413 -6.85 50.53 5.59
N ARG A 414 -7.49 49.38 5.82
CA ARG A 414 -6.80 48.12 6.13
C ARG A 414 -6.54 47.35 4.83
N GLY A 415 -5.28 47.04 4.54
CA GLY A 415 -4.91 46.10 3.48
C GLY A 415 -5.11 44.66 3.95
N VAL A 416 -5.21 43.72 3.00
CA VAL A 416 -5.25 42.27 3.29
C VAL A 416 -4.11 41.60 2.54
N VAL A 417 -3.30 40.83 3.26
CA VAL A 417 -2.32 39.92 2.65
C VAL A 417 -2.82 38.50 2.84
N SER A 418 -3.28 37.88 1.75
CA SER A 418 -3.82 36.51 1.72
C SER A 418 -2.70 35.45 1.68
N SER A 419 -1.69 35.57 2.56
CA SER A 419 -0.57 34.64 2.58
C SER A 419 -1.00 33.22 2.95
N GLY A 420 -2.04 33.05 3.78
CA GLY A 420 -2.58 31.76 4.18
C GLY A 420 -3.21 30.92 3.07
N ARG A 421 -3.31 31.44 1.83
CA ARG A 421 -3.69 30.63 0.64
C ARG A 421 -2.60 29.68 0.17
N THR A 422 -1.36 29.93 0.60
CA THR A 422 -0.22 29.11 0.22
C THR A 422 0.01 28.08 1.31
N THR A 423 -0.03 26.79 0.95
CA THR A 423 0.18 25.65 1.83
C THR A 423 1.03 24.60 1.12
N GLY A 424 1.72 23.74 1.86
CA GLY A 424 2.64 22.75 1.31
C GLY A 424 4.05 23.32 1.15
N ASN A 425 4.66 23.12 -0.01
CA ASN A 425 5.97 23.69 -0.34
C ASN A 425 5.85 25.18 -0.69
N VAL A 426 6.00 26.04 0.33
CA VAL A 426 5.87 27.51 0.23
C VAL A 426 7.20 28.22 -0.12
N TYR A 427 8.25 27.44 -0.40
CA TYR A 427 9.59 27.95 -0.67
C TYR A 427 9.65 28.95 -1.84
N PRO A 428 8.99 28.74 -3.00
CA PRO A 428 8.99 29.72 -4.09
C PRO A 428 8.40 31.08 -3.69
N GLU A 429 7.34 31.07 -2.90
CA GLU A 429 6.64 32.27 -2.41
C GLU A 429 7.48 33.02 -1.36
N ILE A 430 8.15 32.30 -0.45
CA ILE A 430 9.07 32.87 0.54
C ILE A 430 10.21 33.61 -0.18
N ILE A 431 10.78 33.00 -1.22
CA ILE A 431 11.91 33.57 -1.97
C ILE A 431 11.48 34.77 -2.80
N GLY A 432 10.35 34.70 -3.50
CA GLY A 432 9.93 35.76 -4.43
C GLY A 432 9.68 37.11 -3.75
N MET A 433 8.93 37.12 -2.64
CA MET A 433 8.53 38.36 -1.96
C MET A 433 8.19 38.18 -0.47
N CYS A 434 8.47 37.01 0.12
CA CYS A 434 8.06 36.53 1.44
C CYS A 434 6.75 37.15 1.99
N PRO A 435 5.58 36.62 1.59
CA PRO A 435 4.30 37.12 2.11
C PRO A 435 4.04 36.69 3.56
N VAL A 436 4.87 35.80 4.13
CA VAL A 436 4.73 35.28 5.49
C VAL A 436 5.40 36.24 6.48
N ALA A 437 4.60 36.94 7.27
CA ALA A 437 5.10 37.85 8.29
C ALA A 437 5.25 37.12 9.64
N THR A 438 6.25 37.50 10.42
CA THR A 438 6.60 36.86 11.69
C THR A 438 5.42 36.64 12.64
N PRO A 439 4.50 37.61 12.86
CA PRO A 439 3.36 37.41 13.75
C PRO A 439 2.41 36.31 13.32
N THR A 440 2.36 35.99 12.03
CA THR A 440 1.40 35.00 11.52
C THR A 440 1.87 33.57 11.74
N VAL A 441 3.15 33.36 12.03
CA VAL A 441 3.73 32.02 12.16
C VAL A 441 3.45 31.41 13.53
N MET A 442 3.12 30.12 13.52
CA MET A 442 3.16 29.25 14.69
C MET A 442 3.99 28.00 14.37
N LEU A 443 4.90 27.67 15.28
CA LEU A 443 5.77 26.50 15.20
C LEU A 443 5.34 25.47 16.24
N ASN A 444 5.38 24.20 15.86
CA ASN A 444 5.49 23.13 16.83
C ASN A 444 6.90 23.17 17.46
N ARG A 445 7.00 22.90 18.76
CA ARG A 445 8.28 22.86 19.48
C ARG A 445 9.33 21.97 18.83
N LEU A 446 8.91 20.91 18.13
CA LEU A 446 9.82 20.02 17.40
C LEU A 446 10.77 20.75 16.44
N ALA A 447 10.31 21.83 15.79
CA ALA A 447 11.17 22.64 14.94
C ALA A 447 12.35 23.23 15.73
N ILE A 448 12.08 23.74 16.94
CA ILE A 448 13.09 24.36 17.81
C ILE A 448 13.98 23.28 18.45
N ASP A 449 13.41 22.15 18.85
CA ASP A 449 14.21 21.08 19.45
C ASP A 449 15.13 20.38 18.43
N SER A 450 14.78 20.44 17.14
CA SER A 450 15.63 19.98 16.03
C SER A 450 16.78 20.95 15.69
N GLY A 451 16.85 22.10 16.36
CA GLY A 451 17.96 23.05 16.26
C GLY A 451 17.68 24.32 15.43
N HIS A 452 16.50 24.47 14.85
CA HIS A 452 16.15 25.65 14.04
C HIS A 452 16.10 26.95 14.88
N ARG A 453 16.83 27.99 14.49
CA ARG A 453 16.95 29.27 15.22
C ARG A 453 17.00 30.45 14.26
N PHE A 454 16.68 31.65 14.75
CA PHE A 454 16.92 32.88 13.99
C PHE A 454 18.44 33.12 13.88
N PRO A 455 18.99 33.43 12.70
CA PRO A 455 20.42 33.71 12.57
C PRO A 455 20.79 35.06 13.22
N GLU A 456 21.70 35.04 14.20
CA GLU A 456 22.12 36.23 14.97
C GLU A 456 23.25 37.02 14.31
N ASP A 457 23.93 36.46 13.32
CA ASP A 457 25.05 37.10 12.61
C ASP A 457 24.60 38.19 11.61
N ARG A 458 23.30 38.50 11.57
CA ARG A 458 22.67 39.34 10.54
C ARG A 458 21.68 40.32 11.17
N GLN A 459 21.64 41.54 10.64
CA GLN A 459 20.73 42.60 11.11
C GLN A 459 19.43 42.70 10.29
N LEU A 460 19.31 41.98 9.17
CA LEU A 460 18.14 42.01 8.27
C LEU A 460 17.83 40.60 7.75
N ALA A 461 16.54 40.31 7.60
CA ALA A 461 15.97 39.08 7.01
C ALA A 461 16.16 37.81 7.84
N GLU A 462 16.36 37.93 9.16
CA GLU A 462 16.47 36.81 10.09
C GLU A 462 15.24 35.90 10.08
N ASP A 463 14.06 36.49 9.90
CA ASP A 463 12.76 35.82 9.75
C ASP A 463 12.72 34.94 8.50
N ILE A 464 13.01 35.53 7.34
CA ILE A 464 13.01 34.84 6.04
C ILE A 464 13.97 33.66 6.05
N ASN A 465 15.14 33.78 6.68
CA ASN A 465 16.12 32.70 6.74
C ASN A 465 15.60 31.51 7.54
N LEU A 466 14.99 31.76 8.70
CA LEU A 466 14.35 30.69 9.46
C LEU A 466 13.20 30.04 8.67
N TRP A 467 12.40 30.84 7.95
CA TRP A 467 11.32 30.29 7.12
C TRP A 467 11.85 29.43 5.98
N VAL A 468 12.96 29.82 5.35
CA VAL A 468 13.64 29.01 4.33
C VAL A 468 14.18 27.72 4.93
N ASP A 469 14.89 27.78 6.06
CA ASP A 469 15.45 26.61 6.72
C ASP A 469 14.34 25.61 7.11
N LEU A 470 13.21 26.12 7.60
CA LEU A 470 12.04 25.31 7.89
C LEU A 470 11.37 24.76 6.63
N ALA A 471 11.21 25.55 5.57
CA ALA A 471 10.57 25.12 4.32
C ALA A 471 11.39 24.09 3.52
N LEU A 472 12.69 23.96 3.82
CA LEU A 472 13.54 22.90 3.30
C LEU A 472 13.27 21.54 3.94
N GLU A 473 12.75 21.52 5.18
CA GLU A 473 12.53 20.29 5.95
C GLU A 473 11.05 19.96 6.17
N TYR A 474 10.18 20.98 6.18
CA TYR A 474 8.78 20.86 6.55
C TYR A 474 7.86 21.58 5.56
N GLU A 475 6.70 21.00 5.30
CA GLU A 475 5.61 21.70 4.63
C GLU A 475 4.94 22.71 5.57
N PHE A 476 4.55 23.87 5.04
CA PHE A 476 3.84 24.89 5.80
C PHE A 476 2.33 24.71 5.64
N LEU A 477 1.60 24.79 6.74
CA LEU A 477 0.15 24.87 6.74
C LEU A 477 -0.31 26.33 6.60
N GLY A 478 -0.92 26.67 5.47
CA GLY A 478 -1.54 27.98 5.24
C GLY A 478 -2.98 28.03 5.74
N ILE A 479 -3.32 29.04 6.54
CA ILE A 479 -4.69 29.30 7.02
C ILE A 479 -5.17 30.63 6.42
N ASP A 480 -6.05 30.58 5.41
CA ASP A 480 -6.58 31.77 4.71
C ASP A 480 -7.62 32.55 5.52
N GLU A 481 -7.32 32.81 6.79
CA GLU A 481 -8.05 33.70 7.67
C GLU A 481 -7.10 34.79 8.16
N CYS A 482 -7.53 36.05 8.11
CA CYS A 482 -6.77 37.13 8.73
C CYS A 482 -6.86 37.00 10.25
N LEU A 483 -5.76 36.60 10.89
CA LEU A 483 -5.70 36.37 12.34
C LEU A 483 -4.71 37.30 13.07
N SER A 484 -4.03 38.18 12.34
CA SER A 484 -3.16 39.22 12.89
C SER A 484 -3.35 40.55 12.16
N GLU A 485 -3.02 41.65 12.83
CA GLU A 485 -2.92 42.99 12.26
C GLU A 485 -1.46 43.45 12.38
N ILE A 486 -0.87 43.84 11.25
CA ILE A 486 0.55 44.19 11.14
C ILE A 486 0.69 45.66 10.77
N GLU A 487 1.53 46.39 11.51
CA GLU A 487 1.74 47.82 11.32
C GLU A 487 2.82 48.09 10.25
N TRP A 488 2.47 48.81 9.19
CA TRP A 488 3.41 49.25 8.16
C TRP A 488 3.66 50.75 8.27
N SER A 489 4.93 51.10 8.32
CA SER A 489 5.47 52.46 8.26
C SER A 489 6.41 52.58 7.06
N VAL A 490 6.72 53.80 6.64
CA VAL A 490 7.73 54.07 5.59
C VAL A 490 9.12 53.53 5.93
N THR A 491 9.36 53.19 7.20
CA THR A 491 10.60 52.59 7.71
C THR A 491 10.49 51.07 7.91
N SER A 492 9.32 50.46 7.71
CA SER A 492 9.10 49.04 7.96
C SER A 492 10.00 48.16 7.11
N ALA A 493 10.52 47.10 7.74
CA ALA A 493 11.42 46.14 7.13
C ALA A 493 10.83 45.48 5.87
N ALA A 494 9.50 45.30 5.81
CA ALA A 494 8.78 44.74 4.66
C ALA A 494 8.90 45.59 3.38
N LEU A 495 9.20 46.89 3.49
CA LEU A 495 9.33 47.82 2.36
C LEU A 495 10.80 48.07 1.96
N ARG A 496 11.76 47.37 2.59
CA ARG A 496 13.20 47.55 2.39
C ARG A 496 13.71 46.60 1.28
N VAL A 497 13.98 47.16 0.11
CA VAL A 497 14.48 46.43 -1.07
C VAL A 497 15.80 45.70 -0.80
N ASP A 498 16.66 46.28 0.05
CA ASP A 498 17.91 45.66 0.51
C ASP A 498 17.67 44.41 1.38
N LYS A 499 16.62 44.41 2.22
CA LYS A 499 16.20 43.23 3.00
C LYS A 499 15.73 42.11 2.08
N ALA A 500 14.92 42.43 1.06
CA ALA A 500 14.46 41.45 0.06
C ALA A 500 15.63 40.85 -0.73
N ALA A 501 16.59 41.67 -1.17
CA ALA A 501 17.79 41.21 -1.88
C ALA A 501 18.71 40.32 -1.02
N GLN A 502 18.85 40.63 0.28
CA GLN A 502 19.63 39.83 1.23
C GLN A 502 18.99 38.45 1.50
N GLY A 503 17.66 38.40 1.66
CA GLY A 503 16.91 37.14 1.81
C GLY A 503 17.09 36.22 0.60
N LEU A 504 16.92 36.78 -0.60
CA LEU A 504 17.15 36.08 -1.87
C LEU A 504 18.57 35.54 -2.03
N ARG A 505 19.59 36.33 -1.68
CA ARG A 505 20.99 35.89 -1.74
C ARG A 505 21.25 34.72 -0.79
N THR A 506 20.67 34.74 0.40
CA THR A 506 20.89 33.66 1.36
C THR A 506 20.18 32.39 0.95
N ALA A 507 18.94 32.49 0.49
CA ALA A 507 18.21 31.37 -0.09
C ALA A 507 19.00 30.71 -1.23
N TYR A 508 19.59 31.50 -2.13
CA TYR A 508 20.49 31.01 -3.18
C TYR A 508 21.71 30.25 -2.62
N GLU A 509 22.34 30.75 -1.55
CA GLU A 509 23.52 30.12 -0.94
C GLU A 509 23.17 28.81 -0.19
N SER A 510 22.01 28.74 0.47
CA SER A 510 21.50 27.52 1.11
C SER A 510 21.13 26.46 0.07
N PHE A 511 20.46 26.87 -1.01
CA PHE A 511 20.05 25.98 -2.12
C PHE A 511 21.24 25.37 -2.86
N ARG A 512 22.30 26.16 -3.12
CA ARG A 512 23.54 25.67 -3.72
C ARG A 512 24.21 24.55 -2.91
N LYS A 513 23.94 24.48 -1.61
CA LYS A 513 24.52 23.50 -0.69
C LYS A 513 23.58 22.32 -0.39
N HIS A 514 22.34 22.35 -0.87
CA HIS A 514 21.33 21.32 -0.55
C HIS A 514 21.46 20.07 -1.46
N PRO A 515 21.52 18.85 -0.90
CA PRO A 515 21.79 17.61 -1.65
C PRO A 515 20.76 17.28 -2.73
N VAL A 516 19.49 17.64 -2.50
CA VAL A 516 18.36 17.31 -3.39
C VAL A 516 18.00 18.48 -4.32
N HIS A 517 18.11 19.72 -3.85
CA HIS A 517 17.56 20.88 -4.54
C HIS A 517 18.56 21.58 -5.47
N SER A 518 19.86 21.30 -5.32
CA SER A 518 20.90 21.77 -6.25
C SER A 518 20.67 21.33 -7.71
N GLN A 519 19.76 20.39 -7.98
CA GLN A 519 19.35 19.95 -9.31
C GLN A 519 18.30 20.86 -9.99
N GLN A 520 17.64 21.75 -9.24
CA GLN A 520 16.59 22.67 -9.73
C GLN A 520 17.11 24.10 -10.04
N MET A 521 18.43 24.24 -10.21
CA MET A 521 19.11 25.55 -10.38
C MET A 521 18.62 26.37 -11.59
N GLU A 522 18.15 25.74 -12.66
CA GLU A 522 17.66 26.41 -13.87
C GLU A 522 16.41 27.27 -13.61
N GLU A 523 15.52 26.82 -12.73
CA GLU A 523 14.26 27.52 -12.40
C GLU A 523 14.53 28.73 -11.49
N LEU A 524 15.51 28.59 -10.60
CA LEU A 524 15.95 29.66 -9.70
C LEU A 524 16.75 30.74 -10.45
N GLU A 525 17.62 30.37 -11.41
CA GLU A 525 18.35 31.33 -12.26
C GLU A 525 17.43 32.21 -13.10
N LYS A 526 16.29 31.65 -13.55
CA LYS A 526 15.25 32.37 -14.26
C LYS A 526 14.57 33.42 -13.36
N THR A 527 14.24 33.03 -12.13
CA THR A 527 13.65 33.91 -11.11
C THR A 527 14.63 35.01 -10.65
N LEU A 528 15.90 34.66 -10.39
CA LEU A 528 16.98 35.61 -10.06
C LEU A 528 17.27 36.61 -11.19
N GLY A 529 17.10 36.19 -12.45
CA GLY A 529 17.17 37.07 -13.61
C GLY A 529 16.08 38.13 -13.64
N GLU A 530 14.87 37.79 -13.21
CA GLU A 530 13.74 38.72 -13.05
C GLU A 530 13.92 39.63 -11.82
N THR A 531 14.50 39.13 -10.72
CA THR A 531 14.81 39.96 -9.55
C THR A 531 15.84 41.05 -9.86
N LYS A 532 16.93 40.75 -10.59
CA LYS A 532 17.91 41.77 -11.03
C LYS A 532 17.30 42.85 -11.91
N ARG A 533 16.13 42.59 -12.52
CA ARG A 533 15.35 43.55 -13.29
C ARG A 533 14.45 44.39 -12.38
N LEU A 534 13.86 43.78 -11.35
CA LEU A 534 13.11 44.47 -10.28
C LEU A 534 14.02 45.37 -9.41
N GLU A 535 15.21 44.93 -9.01
CA GLU A 535 16.20 45.74 -8.29
C GLU A 535 16.58 47.01 -9.07
N ARG A 536 16.78 46.87 -10.40
CA ARG A 536 17.05 48.02 -11.28
C ARG A 536 15.85 48.95 -11.42
N HIS A 537 14.63 48.41 -11.43
CA HIS A 537 13.40 49.19 -11.50
C HIS A 537 13.11 49.94 -10.18
N ALA A 538 13.25 49.25 -9.04
CA ALA A 538 13.06 49.81 -7.70
C ALA A 538 14.14 50.86 -7.38
N ALA A 539 15.40 50.62 -7.75
CA ALA A 539 16.46 51.62 -7.63
C ALA A 539 16.24 52.84 -8.55
N ALA A 540 15.64 52.66 -9.73
CA ALA A 540 15.27 53.76 -10.61
C ALA A 540 14.09 54.58 -10.05
N ILE A 541 13.11 53.92 -9.42
CA ILE A 541 11.96 54.57 -8.77
C ILE A 541 12.39 55.29 -7.48
N ALA A 542 13.20 54.66 -6.62
CA ALA A 542 13.73 55.28 -5.40
C ALA A 542 14.57 56.53 -5.68
N ASN A 543 15.28 56.57 -6.82
CA ASN A 543 16.01 57.77 -7.26
C ASN A 543 15.09 58.87 -7.84
N GLN A 544 13.84 58.56 -8.22
CA GLN A 544 12.84 59.55 -8.66
C GLN A 544 12.03 60.12 -7.49
N VAL A 545 11.94 59.41 -6.36
CA VAL A 545 11.19 59.79 -5.15
C VAL A 545 12.14 60.41 -4.13
N ALA A 546 12.67 61.59 -4.44
CA ALA A 546 13.44 62.42 -3.50
C ALA A 546 12.53 63.39 -2.69
N ASP A 547 11.22 63.21 -2.77
CA ASP A 547 10.19 63.99 -2.07
C ASP A 547 9.25 63.00 -1.35
N PRO A 548 9.00 63.12 -0.03
CA PRO A 548 8.22 62.14 0.75
C PRO A 548 6.71 62.10 0.44
N GLY A 549 6.14 63.12 -0.19
CA GLY A 549 4.71 63.15 -0.57
C GLY A 549 4.26 62.04 -1.54
N PRO A 550 5.02 61.71 -2.61
CA PRO A 550 4.66 60.62 -3.52
C PRO A 550 4.78 59.19 -2.95
N MET A 551 5.42 58.98 -1.80
CA MET A 551 5.56 57.63 -1.21
C MET A 551 4.27 57.09 -0.61
N GLU A 552 3.43 57.94 -0.01
CA GLU A 552 2.09 57.55 0.48
C GLU A 552 1.16 57.15 -0.68
N TYR A 553 1.19 57.90 -1.78
CA TYR A 553 0.42 57.56 -2.99
C TYR A 553 0.91 56.27 -3.64
N PHE A 554 2.22 56.03 -3.66
CA PHE A 554 2.84 54.82 -4.20
C PHE A 554 2.55 53.59 -3.33
N LEU A 555 2.49 53.74 -2.01
CA LEU A 555 2.08 52.69 -1.08
C LEU A 555 0.58 52.38 -1.19
N GLU A 556 -0.28 53.38 -1.38
CA GLU A 556 -1.70 53.17 -1.71
C GLU A 556 -1.87 52.46 -3.07
N GLU A 557 -1.04 52.77 -4.07
CA GLU A 557 -1.06 52.12 -5.38
C GLU A 557 -0.53 50.68 -5.31
N MET A 558 0.55 50.40 -4.57
CA MET A 558 1.04 49.04 -4.31
C MET A 558 0.05 48.20 -3.51
N VAL A 559 -0.65 48.78 -2.52
CA VAL A 559 -1.75 48.09 -1.81
C VAL A 559 -2.91 47.83 -2.78
N ARG A 560 -3.23 48.76 -3.71
CA ARG A 560 -4.23 48.53 -4.77
C ARG A 560 -3.79 47.52 -5.84
N GLU A 561 -2.52 47.44 -6.18
CA GLU A 561 -1.99 46.53 -7.20
C GLU A 561 -1.69 45.14 -6.64
N SER A 562 -1.31 45.01 -5.37
CA SER A 562 -1.25 43.72 -4.66
C SER A 562 -2.64 43.11 -4.42
N ILE A 563 -3.69 43.94 -4.48
CA ILE A 563 -5.11 43.51 -4.57
C ILE A 563 -5.47 42.99 -5.98
N SER A 564 -4.67 43.27 -7.01
CA SER A 564 -4.86 42.71 -8.35
C SER A 564 -4.12 41.38 -8.46
N ASP A 565 -4.89 40.31 -8.66
CA ASP A 565 -4.57 38.92 -9.04
C ASP A 565 -3.38 38.69 -10.00
N THR A 566 -2.65 39.69 -10.48
CA THR A 566 -1.75 39.63 -11.63
C THR A 566 -0.42 38.91 -11.35
N VAL A 567 0.14 39.00 -10.14
CA VAL A 567 1.37 38.26 -9.80
C VAL A 567 1.05 36.79 -9.49
N VAL A 568 -0.04 36.54 -8.76
CA VAL A 568 -0.57 35.19 -8.51
C VAL A 568 -1.10 34.55 -9.81
N ARG A 569 -1.68 35.30 -10.75
CA ARG A 569 -2.07 34.81 -12.09
C ARG A 569 -0.90 34.58 -13.02
N ARG A 570 0.24 35.25 -12.86
CA ARG A 570 1.45 34.92 -13.64
C ARG A 570 2.13 33.65 -13.16
N LEU A 571 2.06 33.37 -11.85
CA LEU A 571 2.56 32.11 -11.25
C LEU A 571 1.53 30.97 -11.29
N ARG A 572 0.23 31.25 -11.34
CA ARG A 572 -0.84 30.25 -11.60
C ARG A 572 -1.10 30.03 -13.10
N GLY A 573 -0.79 31.02 -13.93
CA GLY A 573 -0.95 30.96 -15.40
C GLY A 573 -0.01 29.97 -16.10
N THR A 574 1.00 29.48 -15.38
CA THR A 574 1.86 28.35 -15.78
C THR A 574 1.26 26.98 -15.46
N ARG A 575 0.09 26.89 -14.79
CA ARG A 575 -0.63 25.61 -14.58
C ARG A 575 -1.82 25.36 -15.52
N GLU A 576 -2.39 26.38 -16.17
CA GLU A 576 -3.60 26.21 -17.00
C GLU A 576 -3.41 26.51 -18.50
N SER A 577 -2.19 26.76 -18.99
CA SER A 577 -1.95 27.00 -20.42
C SER A 577 -0.74 26.31 -21.01
N SER A 578 -0.23 25.29 -20.33
CA SER A 578 0.67 24.32 -20.93
C SER A 578 -0.16 23.12 -21.38
N GLN A 579 -0.48 23.08 -22.67
CA GLN A 579 -0.33 21.84 -23.45
C GLN A 579 1.16 21.44 -23.44
N ALA A 580 1.73 21.27 -22.24
CA ALA A 580 2.99 20.60 -22.07
C ALA A 580 2.68 19.15 -22.42
N THR A 581 3.42 18.64 -23.39
CA THR A 581 3.59 17.21 -23.54
C THR A 581 4.16 16.73 -22.20
N PHE A 582 3.28 16.19 -21.34
CA PHE A 582 3.66 15.55 -20.09
C PHE A 582 4.76 14.54 -20.41
N ARG A 583 5.90 14.63 -19.74
CA ARG A 583 7.00 13.70 -19.97
C ARG A 583 7.06 12.73 -18.80
N GLN A 584 7.10 11.46 -19.18
CA GLN A 584 7.25 10.25 -18.38
C GLN A 584 8.36 10.26 -17.29
N SER A 585 9.25 11.26 -17.26
CA SER A 585 10.33 11.42 -16.27
C SER A 585 9.87 11.93 -14.90
N ASP A 586 8.68 12.52 -14.82
CA ASP A 586 8.32 13.37 -13.68
C ASP A 586 7.57 12.63 -12.55
N PHE A 587 7.22 11.35 -12.77
CA PHE A 587 6.39 10.55 -11.84
C PHE A 587 6.98 9.19 -11.45
N LEU A 588 8.07 8.76 -12.07
CA LEU A 588 8.70 7.48 -11.80
C LEU A 588 10.02 7.72 -11.06
N SER A 589 10.23 7.02 -9.94
CA SER A 589 11.55 6.91 -9.34
C SER A 589 12.56 6.37 -10.36
N VAL A 590 13.86 6.59 -10.14
CA VAL A 590 14.92 6.10 -11.04
C VAL A 590 14.77 4.59 -11.30
N SER A 591 14.42 3.80 -10.28
CA SER A 591 14.14 2.36 -10.41
C SER A 591 12.91 2.03 -11.25
N GLU A 592 11.85 2.84 -11.16
CA GLU A 592 10.62 2.63 -11.93
C GLU A 592 10.79 3.08 -13.39
N HIS A 593 11.60 4.12 -13.64
CA HIS A 593 11.97 4.54 -14.98
C HIS A 593 12.79 3.45 -15.69
N ASP A 594 13.72 2.83 -14.97
CA ASP A 594 14.52 1.72 -15.45
C ASP A 594 13.66 0.47 -15.71
N ALA A 595 12.74 0.13 -14.80
CA ALA A 595 11.78 -0.96 -14.98
C ALA A 595 10.85 -0.72 -16.18
N PHE A 596 10.30 0.49 -16.31
CA PHE A 596 9.46 0.87 -17.44
C PHE A 596 10.23 0.80 -18.76
N SER A 597 11.48 1.25 -18.78
CA SER A 597 12.35 1.18 -19.96
C SER A 597 12.62 -0.27 -20.37
N ARG A 598 12.91 -1.17 -19.41
CA ARG A 598 13.06 -2.60 -19.69
C ARG A 598 11.77 -3.23 -20.22
N ILE A 599 10.61 -2.90 -19.65
CA ILE A 599 9.31 -3.38 -20.14
C ILE A 599 9.07 -2.87 -21.56
N LYS A 600 9.34 -1.59 -21.83
CA LYS A 600 9.19 -0.97 -23.15
C LYS A 600 10.13 -1.58 -24.19
N GLU A 601 11.37 -1.90 -23.82
CA GLU A 601 12.32 -2.60 -24.70
C GLU A 601 11.89 -4.03 -24.99
N ALA A 602 11.31 -4.71 -23.99
CA ALA A 602 10.80 -6.05 -24.15
C ALA A 602 9.55 -6.07 -25.04
N CYS A 603 8.68 -5.05 -24.96
CA CYS A 603 7.51 -4.86 -25.83
C CYS A 603 7.94 -4.72 -27.30
N GLY A 604 7.65 -5.74 -28.10
CA GLY A 604 7.89 -5.75 -29.54
C GLY A 604 6.89 -4.92 -30.33
N ASP A 605 7.00 -4.95 -31.67
CA ASP A 605 6.14 -4.19 -32.60
C ASP A 605 4.64 -4.53 -32.49
N ARG A 606 4.32 -5.71 -31.93
CA ARG A 606 2.96 -6.20 -31.70
C ARG A 606 2.82 -6.73 -30.29
N THR A 607 2.20 -5.93 -29.42
CA THR A 607 2.03 -6.27 -28.00
C THR A 607 0.56 -6.25 -27.60
N CYS A 608 0.09 -7.33 -26.99
CA CYS A 608 -1.22 -7.42 -26.36
C CYS A 608 -1.10 -7.26 -24.84
N LEU A 609 -2.02 -6.50 -24.25
CA LEU A 609 -2.11 -6.33 -22.80
C LEU A 609 -3.17 -7.26 -22.19
N PHE A 610 -2.81 -8.09 -21.22
CA PHE A 610 -3.74 -8.88 -20.41
C PHE A 610 -3.95 -8.21 -19.06
N ILE A 611 -5.20 -7.85 -18.75
CA ILE A 611 -5.58 -7.32 -17.46
C ILE A 611 -6.18 -8.45 -16.63
N THR A 612 -5.51 -8.83 -15.55
CA THR A 612 -5.84 -10.02 -14.77
C THR A 612 -5.42 -9.90 -13.31
N ASN A 613 -6.00 -10.70 -12.42
CA ASN A 613 -5.65 -10.76 -11.00
C ASN A 613 -4.59 -11.83 -10.67
N LEU A 614 -4.21 -12.69 -11.63
CA LEU A 614 -3.27 -13.83 -11.49
C LEU A 614 -3.27 -14.48 -10.09
N GLU A 615 -4.46 -14.90 -9.66
CA GLU A 615 -4.61 -16.00 -8.72
C GLU A 615 -4.62 -17.32 -9.51
N GLY A 616 -4.11 -18.40 -8.92
CA GLY A 616 -4.06 -19.70 -9.58
C GLY A 616 -5.45 -20.24 -10.02
N GLY A 617 -5.47 -21.38 -10.70
CA GLY A 617 -6.71 -22.02 -11.14
C GLY A 617 -7.11 -21.69 -12.58
N GLY A 618 -8.41 -21.61 -12.84
CA GLY A 618 -8.97 -21.63 -14.19
C GLY A 618 -8.59 -20.44 -15.08
N VAL A 619 -8.67 -19.22 -14.54
CA VAL A 619 -8.33 -17.99 -15.28
C VAL A 619 -6.83 -17.96 -15.63
N ALA A 620 -5.96 -18.36 -14.69
CA ALA A 620 -4.52 -18.46 -14.93
C ALA A 620 -4.16 -19.52 -15.99
N ARG A 621 -4.92 -20.60 -16.10
CA ARG A 621 -4.75 -21.57 -17.19
C ARG A 621 -5.21 -20.99 -18.53
N HIS A 622 -6.39 -20.38 -18.58
CA HIS A 622 -6.91 -19.76 -19.80
C HIS A 622 -5.99 -18.67 -20.35
N THR A 623 -5.51 -17.78 -19.49
CA THR A 623 -4.58 -16.70 -19.88
C THR A 623 -3.25 -17.26 -20.38
N ARG A 624 -2.70 -18.33 -19.77
CA ARG A 624 -1.51 -19.01 -20.32
C ARG A 624 -1.77 -19.62 -21.69
N ASP A 625 -2.87 -20.33 -21.87
CA ASP A 625 -3.21 -20.99 -23.13
C ASP A 625 -3.43 -19.96 -24.26
N LEU A 626 -4.16 -18.87 -23.96
CA LEU A 626 -4.37 -17.77 -24.90
C LEU A 626 -3.07 -17.01 -25.19
N ALA A 627 -2.22 -16.77 -24.18
CA ALA A 627 -0.94 -16.11 -24.38
C ALA A 627 0.00 -16.95 -25.26
N ALA A 628 0.00 -18.27 -25.08
CA ALA A 628 0.76 -19.19 -25.94
C ALA A 628 0.26 -19.12 -27.40
N MET A 629 -1.05 -19.04 -27.60
CA MET A 629 -1.66 -18.86 -28.92
C MET A 629 -1.24 -17.53 -29.58
N LEU A 630 -1.32 -16.42 -28.84
CA LEU A 630 -0.89 -15.09 -29.33
C LEU A 630 0.60 -15.07 -29.70
N ARG A 631 1.45 -15.66 -28.86
CA ARG A 631 2.90 -15.76 -29.11
C ARG A 631 3.21 -16.56 -30.37
N SER A 632 2.44 -17.60 -30.67
CA SER A 632 2.60 -18.39 -31.90
C SER A 632 2.34 -17.58 -33.18
N GLU A 633 1.65 -16.45 -33.08
CA GLU A 633 1.34 -15.52 -34.17
C GLU A 633 2.22 -14.25 -34.15
N GLY A 634 3.29 -14.26 -33.34
CA GLY A 634 4.22 -13.15 -33.21
C GLY A 634 3.70 -11.97 -32.39
N ILE A 635 2.61 -12.15 -31.62
CA ILE A 635 2.09 -11.13 -30.69
C ILE A 635 2.65 -11.40 -29.31
N GLN A 636 3.38 -10.44 -28.76
CA GLN A 636 3.84 -10.52 -27.38
C GLN A 636 2.69 -10.26 -26.41
N VAL A 637 2.80 -10.83 -25.20
CA VAL A 637 1.75 -10.70 -24.18
C VAL A 637 2.35 -10.13 -22.91
N LEU A 638 2.00 -8.88 -22.66
CA LEU A 638 2.25 -8.17 -21.41
C LEU A 638 1.04 -8.35 -20.49
N ALA A 639 1.24 -8.59 -19.21
CA ALA A 639 0.18 -8.67 -18.22
C ALA A 639 0.24 -7.47 -17.27
N ALA A 640 -0.88 -6.78 -17.10
CA ALA A 640 -1.11 -5.85 -15.99
C ALA A 640 -1.85 -6.60 -14.88
N LYS A 641 -1.14 -6.86 -13.78
CA LYS A 641 -1.69 -7.51 -12.59
C LYS A 641 -2.32 -6.48 -11.67
N VAL A 642 -3.55 -6.76 -11.23
CA VAL A 642 -4.19 -5.98 -10.17
C VAL A 642 -3.53 -6.30 -8.82
N ASP A 643 -3.00 -5.30 -8.13
CA ASP A 643 -2.63 -5.42 -6.72
C ASP A 643 -3.86 -5.09 -5.84
N PRO A 644 -4.46 -6.09 -5.16
CA PRO A 644 -5.70 -5.90 -4.40
C PRO A 644 -5.52 -5.08 -3.12
N PHE A 645 -4.28 -4.86 -2.66
CA PHE A 645 -4.00 -4.08 -1.44
C PHE A 645 -3.69 -2.63 -1.75
N ARG A 646 -3.10 -2.35 -2.92
CA ARG A 646 -2.59 -1.02 -3.28
C ARG A 646 -3.41 -0.29 -4.33
N LYS A 647 -4.38 -0.94 -4.97
CA LYS A 647 -5.20 -0.36 -6.06
C LYS A 647 -4.39 0.07 -7.30
N ILE A 648 -3.21 -0.51 -7.49
CA ILE A 648 -2.29 -0.25 -8.61
C ILE A 648 -2.33 -1.39 -9.63
N LEU A 649 -2.01 -1.09 -10.88
CA LEU A 649 -1.68 -2.09 -11.90
C LEU A 649 -0.17 -2.28 -11.98
N CYS A 650 0.28 -3.52 -11.90
CA CYS A 650 1.69 -3.87 -12.02
C CYS A 650 1.93 -4.64 -13.32
N PHE A 651 2.81 -4.11 -14.17
CA PHE A 651 3.09 -4.71 -15.48
C PHE A 651 4.18 -5.80 -15.40
N GLY A 652 4.04 -6.89 -16.16
CA GLY A 652 5.05 -7.95 -16.31
C GLY A 652 4.69 -8.97 -17.40
N PHE A 653 5.66 -9.75 -17.91
CA PHE A 653 5.42 -10.73 -18.98
C PHE A 653 4.96 -12.09 -18.44
N LEU A 654 3.98 -12.73 -19.11
CA LEU A 654 3.34 -13.96 -18.63
C LEU A 654 4.26 -15.19 -18.79
N GLY A 655 4.87 -15.70 -17.71
CA GLY A 655 5.64 -16.96 -17.73
C GLY A 655 7.14 -16.85 -17.41
N ASP A 656 7.66 -15.63 -17.26
CA ASP A 656 8.98 -15.38 -16.68
C ASP A 656 8.82 -14.90 -15.23
N ILE A 657 9.85 -15.10 -14.39
CA ILE A 657 9.92 -14.52 -13.05
C ILE A 657 9.84 -13.00 -13.25
N ILE A 658 8.80 -12.36 -12.70
CA ILE A 658 8.59 -10.92 -12.82
C ILE A 658 9.62 -10.23 -11.91
N GLU A 659 10.74 -9.79 -12.50
CA GLU A 659 11.79 -9.05 -11.78
C GLU A 659 11.58 -7.52 -11.82
N ASP A 660 10.74 -7.01 -12.74
CA ASP A 660 10.54 -5.57 -12.93
C ASP A 660 9.05 -5.20 -12.88
N MET A 661 8.64 -4.52 -11.81
CA MET A 661 7.26 -4.03 -11.64
C MET A 661 7.28 -2.51 -11.80
N CYS A 662 6.59 -1.99 -12.82
CA CYS A 662 6.22 -0.57 -12.88
C CYS A 662 4.79 -0.44 -12.34
N PRO A 663 4.59 0.08 -11.12
CA PRO A 663 3.26 0.33 -10.61
C PRO A 663 2.64 1.53 -11.34
N VAL A 664 1.35 1.42 -11.70
CA VAL A 664 0.55 2.56 -12.16
C VAL A 664 -0.67 2.68 -11.26
N ASP A 665 -0.76 3.80 -10.54
CA ASP A 665 -1.91 4.11 -9.71
C ASP A 665 -3.07 4.61 -10.57
N LEU A 666 -4.20 3.91 -10.51
CA LEU A 666 -5.39 4.27 -11.26
C LEU A 666 -6.12 5.48 -10.66
N SER A 667 -5.74 5.94 -9.46
CA SER A 667 -6.27 7.14 -8.82
C SER A 667 -5.70 8.43 -9.39
N ASP A 668 -4.56 8.39 -10.09
CA ASP A 668 -3.98 9.53 -10.81
C ASP A 668 -4.78 9.92 -12.07
N GLY A 669 -5.83 9.16 -12.38
CA GLY A 669 -6.75 9.41 -13.48
C GLY A 669 -6.36 8.71 -14.79
N PRO A 670 -7.26 8.74 -15.80
CA PRO A 670 -7.13 7.91 -16.99
C PRO A 670 -6.00 8.35 -17.94
N SER A 671 -5.63 9.63 -17.94
CA SER A 671 -4.66 10.17 -18.91
C SER A 671 -3.25 9.64 -18.72
N LEU A 672 -2.82 9.41 -17.47
CA LEU A 672 -1.49 8.86 -17.18
C LEU A 672 -1.36 7.44 -17.70
N MET A 673 -2.33 6.58 -17.39
CA MET A 673 -2.37 5.20 -17.87
C MET A 673 -2.54 5.17 -19.40
N ALA A 674 -3.31 6.07 -19.99
CA ALA A 674 -3.43 6.18 -21.44
C ALA A 674 -2.09 6.53 -22.12
N GLU A 675 -1.26 7.36 -21.50
CA GLU A 675 0.10 7.65 -21.97
C GLU A 675 1.00 6.41 -21.85
N VAL A 676 0.94 5.70 -20.72
CA VAL A 676 1.65 4.43 -20.52
C VAL A 676 1.31 3.42 -21.63
N LEU A 677 0.02 3.21 -21.91
CA LEU A 677 -0.44 2.31 -22.96
C LEU A 677 0.10 2.69 -24.35
N ARG A 678 0.11 3.99 -24.68
CA ARG A 678 0.68 4.50 -25.94
C ARG A 678 2.19 4.29 -26.01
N ASN A 679 2.90 4.53 -24.90
CA ASN A 679 4.36 4.37 -24.84
C ASN A 679 4.80 2.91 -24.92
N LEU A 680 3.99 1.98 -24.41
CA LEU A 680 4.19 0.53 -24.51
C LEU A 680 3.71 -0.06 -25.85
N ARG A 681 3.13 0.77 -26.74
CA ARG A 681 2.63 0.37 -28.06
C ARG A 681 1.67 -0.83 -28.00
N ILE A 682 0.73 -0.77 -27.06
CA ILE A 682 -0.29 -1.82 -26.91
C ILE A 682 -1.21 -1.79 -28.14
N GLU A 683 -1.25 -2.90 -28.87
CA GLU A 683 -2.08 -3.07 -30.08
C GLU A 683 -3.55 -3.32 -29.70
N PHE A 684 -3.79 -4.14 -28.68
CA PHE A 684 -5.11 -4.42 -28.12
C PHE A 684 -4.99 -5.01 -26.70
N ALA A 685 -6.07 -4.98 -25.94
CA ALA A 685 -6.12 -5.54 -24.58
C ALA A 685 -7.14 -6.67 -24.42
N HIS A 686 -6.90 -7.54 -23.44
CA HIS A 686 -7.86 -8.51 -22.92
C HIS A 686 -8.13 -8.26 -21.44
N ILE A 687 -9.39 -8.05 -21.10
CA ILE A 687 -9.83 -7.97 -19.71
C ILE A 687 -10.27 -9.37 -19.27
N HIS A 688 -9.51 -9.94 -18.33
CA HIS A 688 -9.73 -11.28 -17.80
C HIS A 688 -10.11 -11.31 -16.31
N GLY A 689 -9.76 -10.28 -15.54
CA GLY A 689 -10.14 -10.21 -14.12
C GLY A 689 -9.87 -8.84 -13.54
N LEU A 690 -10.85 -8.33 -12.78
CA LEU A 690 -10.83 -6.99 -12.16
C LEU A 690 -10.90 -7.03 -10.63
N VAL A 691 -10.91 -8.23 -10.05
CA VAL A 691 -10.95 -8.44 -8.60
C VAL A 691 -9.81 -7.69 -7.92
N GLY A 692 -10.15 -6.85 -6.93
CA GLY A 692 -9.21 -6.00 -6.20
C GLY A 692 -9.27 -4.52 -6.57
N LEU A 693 -9.91 -4.15 -7.68
CA LEU A 693 -10.13 -2.74 -8.06
C LEU A 693 -11.45 -2.20 -7.49
N THR A 694 -11.50 -0.93 -7.10
CA THR A 694 -12.78 -0.28 -6.76
C THR A 694 -13.55 0.13 -8.02
N LEU A 695 -14.80 0.54 -7.88
CA LEU A 695 -15.61 1.03 -9.00
C LEU A 695 -14.90 2.17 -9.76
N GLU A 696 -14.29 3.10 -9.02
CA GLU A 696 -13.55 4.25 -9.57
C GLU A 696 -12.30 3.80 -10.33
N SER A 697 -11.54 2.85 -9.79
CA SER A 697 -10.35 2.31 -10.48
C SER A 697 -10.73 1.55 -11.75
N ILE A 698 -11.83 0.78 -11.74
CA ILE A 698 -12.35 0.11 -12.95
C ILE A 698 -12.76 1.14 -14.00
N GLU A 699 -13.41 2.23 -13.59
CA GLU A 699 -13.77 3.33 -14.49
C GLU A 699 -12.55 4.03 -15.07
N SER A 700 -11.55 4.36 -14.24
CA SER A 700 -10.29 4.96 -14.66
C SER A 700 -9.57 4.08 -15.69
N LEU A 701 -9.46 2.77 -15.44
CA LEU A 701 -8.87 1.82 -16.36
C LEU A 701 -9.62 1.76 -17.71
N TYR A 702 -10.95 1.69 -17.66
CA TYR A 702 -11.79 1.69 -18.85
C TYR A 702 -11.59 2.97 -19.68
N LEU A 703 -11.62 4.14 -19.04
CA LEU A 703 -11.40 5.43 -19.70
C LEU A 703 -9.98 5.52 -20.28
N SER A 704 -8.98 4.95 -19.62
CA SER A 704 -7.60 4.91 -20.10
C SER A 704 -7.46 4.15 -21.44
N LEU A 705 -8.15 3.01 -21.57
CA LEU A 705 -8.17 2.23 -22.81
C LEU A 705 -8.80 3.02 -23.96
N LEU A 706 -9.89 3.75 -23.67
CA LEU A 706 -10.55 4.61 -24.66
C LEU A 706 -9.69 5.81 -25.07
N GLU A 707 -9.07 6.47 -24.09
CA GLU A 707 -8.22 7.64 -24.34
C GLU A 707 -6.95 7.27 -25.11
N ALA A 708 -6.41 6.07 -24.90
CA ALA A 708 -5.28 5.53 -25.65
C ALA A 708 -5.66 4.97 -27.03
N ASP A 709 -6.94 4.93 -27.39
CA ASP A 709 -7.48 4.27 -28.60
C ASP A 709 -7.05 2.79 -28.69
N VAL A 710 -7.01 2.10 -27.54
CA VAL A 710 -6.64 0.68 -27.45
C VAL A 710 -7.91 -0.17 -27.50
N PRO A 711 -8.17 -0.92 -28.59
CA PRO A 711 -9.30 -1.85 -28.64
C PRO A 711 -9.13 -2.96 -27.60
N TYR A 712 -10.24 -3.41 -26.99
CA TYR A 712 -10.16 -4.45 -25.97
C TYR A 712 -11.28 -5.48 -26.06
N TYR A 713 -10.94 -6.70 -25.65
CA TYR A 713 -11.84 -7.83 -25.51
C TYR A 713 -12.16 -8.07 -24.04
N TYR A 714 -13.43 -8.21 -23.68
CA TYR A 714 -13.83 -8.57 -22.32
C TYR A 714 -14.17 -10.05 -22.25
N THR A 715 -13.50 -10.83 -21.42
CA THR A 715 -13.80 -12.27 -21.24
C THR A 715 -14.58 -12.50 -19.95
N CYS A 716 -15.80 -13.03 -20.06
CA CYS A 716 -16.65 -13.35 -18.92
C CYS A 716 -16.16 -14.62 -18.20
N HIS A 717 -15.07 -14.49 -17.44
CA HIS A 717 -14.55 -15.56 -16.58
C HIS A 717 -15.41 -15.78 -15.33
N ASP A 718 -16.19 -14.78 -14.94
CA ASP A 718 -17.07 -14.78 -13.79
C ASP A 718 -18.25 -13.81 -14.05
N TYR A 719 -19.09 -13.61 -13.04
CA TYR A 719 -20.23 -12.70 -13.14
C TYR A 719 -19.95 -11.27 -12.68
N THR A 720 -18.66 -10.86 -12.59
CA THR A 720 -18.26 -9.50 -12.20
C THR A 720 -19.05 -8.43 -12.97
N ALA A 721 -19.34 -8.67 -14.25
CA ALA A 721 -20.05 -7.72 -15.09
C ALA A 721 -21.49 -7.42 -14.64
N ILE A 722 -22.16 -8.32 -13.92
CA ILE A 722 -23.55 -8.14 -13.46
C ILE A 722 -23.67 -8.01 -11.93
N SER A 723 -22.64 -8.45 -11.19
CA SER A 723 -22.56 -8.34 -9.74
C SER A 723 -21.11 -8.48 -9.26
N PRO A 724 -20.69 -7.74 -8.21
CA PRO A 724 -19.40 -7.96 -7.56
C PRO A 724 -19.33 -9.32 -6.82
N ARG A 725 -20.44 -10.08 -6.74
CA ARG A 725 -20.48 -11.49 -6.30
C ARG A 725 -20.11 -12.42 -7.46
N LEU A 726 -18.82 -12.72 -7.60
CA LEU A 726 -18.20 -13.47 -8.71
C LEU A 726 -18.97 -14.73 -9.19
N HIS A 727 -19.62 -15.45 -8.27
CA HIS A 727 -20.29 -16.73 -8.53
C HIS A 727 -21.81 -16.68 -8.33
N LEU A 728 -22.39 -15.50 -8.09
CA LEU A 728 -23.82 -15.31 -7.81
C LEU A 728 -24.35 -16.11 -6.60
N SER A 729 -23.47 -16.53 -5.69
CA SER A 729 -23.84 -17.26 -4.49
C SER A 729 -24.26 -16.35 -3.33
N GLY A 730 -25.07 -16.89 -2.42
CA GLY A 730 -25.37 -16.30 -1.12
C GLY A 730 -24.23 -16.51 -0.10
N PRO A 731 -24.42 -16.04 1.15
CA PRO A 731 -23.44 -16.21 2.23
C PRO A 731 -23.14 -17.67 2.61
N ASP A 732 -24.05 -18.58 2.31
CA ASP A 732 -23.94 -20.03 2.51
C ASP A 732 -23.23 -20.76 1.35
N GLY A 733 -22.88 -20.03 0.29
CA GLY A 733 -22.26 -20.58 -0.93
C GLY A 733 -23.27 -21.10 -1.95
N GLU A 734 -24.58 -21.07 -1.66
CA GLU A 734 -25.60 -21.59 -2.58
C GLU A 734 -26.02 -20.55 -3.62
N TYR A 735 -26.45 -21.01 -4.79
CA TYR A 735 -26.96 -20.11 -5.83
C TYR A 735 -28.31 -19.51 -5.43
N VAL A 736 -28.39 -18.19 -5.37
CA VAL A 736 -29.57 -17.45 -4.87
C VAL A 736 -30.49 -16.91 -5.97
N GLY A 737 -30.23 -17.25 -7.24
CA GLY A 737 -31.06 -16.76 -8.33
C GLY A 737 -30.84 -15.29 -8.66
N ARG A 738 -31.79 -14.74 -9.42
CA ARG A 738 -31.89 -13.30 -9.71
C ARG A 738 -32.55 -12.59 -8.53
N LEU A 739 -31.89 -11.57 -8.01
CA LEU A 739 -32.36 -10.77 -6.89
C LEU A 739 -32.86 -9.39 -7.35
N SER A 740 -33.66 -8.75 -6.50
CA SER A 740 -33.94 -7.32 -6.61
C SER A 740 -32.66 -6.52 -6.32
N ASP A 741 -32.56 -5.27 -6.79
CA ASP A 741 -31.39 -4.42 -6.52
C ASP A 741 -31.17 -4.21 -5.01
N ASP A 742 -32.25 -4.07 -4.24
CA ASP A 742 -32.20 -3.92 -2.79
C ASP A 742 -31.63 -5.18 -2.10
N ASP A 743 -32.08 -6.37 -2.51
CA ASP A 743 -31.59 -7.63 -1.94
C ASP A 743 -30.15 -7.92 -2.37
N GLU A 744 -29.79 -7.57 -3.60
CA GLU A 744 -28.44 -7.66 -4.12
C GLU A 744 -27.48 -6.79 -3.29
N ASN A 745 -27.84 -5.51 -3.08
CA ASN A 745 -27.07 -4.56 -2.25
C ASN A 745 -26.92 -5.04 -0.80
N ARG A 746 -27.96 -5.66 -0.21
CA ARG A 746 -27.87 -6.24 1.14
C ARG A 746 -26.85 -7.37 1.25
N ILE A 747 -26.73 -8.21 0.21
CA ILE A 747 -25.74 -9.29 0.19
C ILE A 747 -24.34 -8.71 -0.07
N ILE A 748 -24.20 -7.79 -1.04
CA ILE A 748 -22.93 -7.11 -1.38
C ILE A 748 -22.31 -6.46 -0.15
N ALA A 749 -23.11 -5.78 0.68
CA ALA A 749 -22.66 -5.16 1.92
C ALA A 749 -21.97 -6.15 2.89
N ARG A 750 -22.25 -7.45 2.77
CA ARG A 750 -21.70 -8.52 3.62
C ARG A 750 -20.63 -9.36 2.94
N THR A 751 -20.66 -9.51 1.61
CA THR A 751 -19.84 -10.50 0.89
C THR A 751 -18.85 -9.92 -0.12
N ALA A 752 -18.95 -8.64 -0.52
CA ALA A 752 -18.17 -8.05 -1.61
C ALA A 752 -17.06 -7.08 -1.14
N ALA A 753 -16.33 -7.44 -0.07
CA ALA A 753 -15.28 -6.59 0.47
C ALA A 753 -14.14 -6.31 -0.53
N HIS A 754 -13.84 -7.27 -1.41
CA HIS A 754 -12.78 -7.19 -2.44
C HIS A 754 -13.03 -6.17 -3.55
N PHE A 755 -14.23 -5.60 -3.64
CA PHE A 755 -14.58 -4.51 -4.57
C PHE A 755 -14.97 -3.20 -3.87
N GLY A 756 -14.78 -3.10 -2.54
CA GLY A 756 -15.17 -1.91 -1.78
C GLY A 756 -16.67 -1.76 -1.51
N ARG A 757 -17.47 -2.82 -1.70
CA ARG A 757 -18.94 -2.87 -1.45
C ARG A 757 -19.73 -1.79 -2.22
N PRO A 758 -19.65 -1.77 -3.56
CA PRO A 758 -20.28 -0.75 -4.40
C PRO A 758 -21.80 -0.91 -4.44
N ASP A 759 -22.52 0.15 -4.80
CA ASP A 759 -23.93 0.07 -5.16
C ASP A 759 -24.12 -0.68 -6.50
N ILE A 760 -25.07 -1.61 -6.55
CA ILE A 760 -25.29 -2.46 -7.72
C ILE A 760 -25.75 -1.69 -8.96
N GLN A 761 -26.49 -0.59 -8.81
CA GLN A 761 -26.96 0.17 -9.96
C GLN A 761 -25.80 0.91 -10.61
N SER A 762 -24.97 1.60 -9.83
CA SER A 762 -23.74 2.23 -10.32
C SER A 762 -22.80 1.20 -10.94
N TRP A 763 -22.67 0.03 -10.32
CA TRP A 763 -21.87 -1.09 -10.83
C TRP A 763 -22.32 -1.53 -12.22
N ARG A 764 -23.60 -1.84 -12.40
CA ARG A 764 -24.16 -2.29 -13.69
C ARG A 764 -24.16 -1.18 -14.74
N GLN A 765 -24.30 0.08 -14.35
CA GLN A 765 -24.17 1.22 -15.26
C GLN A 765 -22.75 1.33 -15.83
N LEU A 766 -21.73 1.17 -15.00
CA LEU A 766 -20.34 1.17 -15.45
C LEU A 766 -20.09 -0.02 -16.41
N PHE A 767 -20.46 -1.24 -16.01
CA PHE A 767 -20.28 -2.41 -16.86
C PHE A 767 -21.08 -2.37 -18.16
N SER A 768 -22.24 -1.71 -18.18
CA SER A 768 -22.96 -1.43 -19.42
C SER A 768 -22.10 -0.64 -20.41
N ARG A 769 -21.37 0.40 -19.95
CA ARG A 769 -20.45 1.18 -20.79
C ARG A 769 -19.25 0.35 -21.23
N ILE A 770 -18.66 -0.42 -20.31
CA ILE A 770 -17.49 -1.27 -20.59
C ILE A 770 -17.83 -2.33 -21.64
N LEU A 771 -18.93 -3.06 -21.48
CA LEU A 771 -19.28 -4.14 -22.41
C LEU A 771 -19.69 -3.62 -23.79
N ARG A 772 -20.39 -2.48 -23.86
CA ARG A 772 -20.80 -1.86 -25.13
C ARG A 772 -19.64 -1.24 -25.91
N SER A 773 -18.56 -0.87 -25.23
CA SER A 773 -17.37 -0.29 -25.86
C SER A 773 -16.30 -1.33 -26.17
N ALA A 774 -16.44 -2.55 -25.66
CA ALA A 774 -15.53 -3.65 -25.98
C ALA A 774 -15.62 -3.98 -27.47
N THR A 775 -14.47 -4.29 -28.09
CA THR A 775 -14.41 -4.82 -29.45
C THR A 775 -15.28 -6.06 -29.57
N SER A 776 -15.26 -6.93 -28.56
CA SER A 776 -16.20 -8.03 -28.38
C SER A 776 -16.24 -8.51 -26.93
N VAL A 777 -17.37 -9.08 -26.52
CA VAL A 777 -17.53 -9.73 -25.22
C VAL A 777 -17.51 -11.24 -25.42
N ILE A 778 -16.50 -11.91 -24.85
CA ILE A 778 -16.29 -13.35 -25.00
C ILE A 778 -16.96 -14.08 -23.85
N ALA A 779 -17.84 -15.01 -24.16
CA ALA A 779 -18.56 -15.82 -23.19
C ALA A 779 -18.23 -17.31 -23.35
N PRO A 780 -17.89 -18.02 -22.26
CA PRO A 780 -17.52 -19.44 -22.32
C PRO A 780 -18.71 -20.41 -22.47
N SER A 781 -19.96 -19.95 -22.28
CA SER A 781 -21.16 -20.79 -22.40
C SER A 781 -22.39 -19.96 -22.77
N HIS A 782 -23.43 -20.61 -23.30
CA HIS A 782 -24.71 -19.95 -23.55
C HIS A 782 -25.39 -19.52 -22.25
N ASP A 783 -25.19 -20.26 -21.16
CA ASP A 783 -25.71 -19.88 -19.83
C ASP A 783 -25.12 -18.53 -19.36
N VAL A 784 -23.84 -18.27 -19.61
CA VAL A 784 -23.22 -16.95 -19.34
C VAL A 784 -23.85 -15.87 -20.23
N ILE A 785 -24.03 -16.14 -21.53
CA ILE A 785 -24.66 -15.19 -22.46
C ILE A 785 -26.08 -14.85 -22.00
N GLN A 786 -26.87 -15.84 -21.60
CA GLN A 786 -28.23 -15.63 -21.13
C GLN A 786 -28.25 -14.72 -19.88
N ARG A 787 -27.46 -15.06 -18.85
CA ARG A 787 -27.45 -14.34 -17.58
C ARG A 787 -26.93 -12.93 -17.70
N VAL A 788 -25.85 -12.73 -18.46
CA VAL A 788 -25.25 -11.41 -18.66
C VAL A 788 -26.12 -10.59 -19.63
N GLY A 789 -26.64 -11.22 -20.69
CA GLY A 789 -27.51 -10.60 -21.68
C GLY A 789 -28.87 -10.16 -21.13
N GLU A 790 -29.38 -10.78 -20.07
CA GLU A 790 -30.57 -10.30 -19.35
C GLU A 790 -30.41 -8.87 -18.79
N PHE A 791 -29.19 -8.48 -18.42
CA PHE A 791 -28.88 -7.11 -17.96
C PHE A 791 -28.44 -6.20 -19.11
N TYR A 792 -27.84 -6.77 -20.15
CA TYR A 792 -27.26 -6.04 -21.27
C TYR A 792 -27.72 -6.60 -22.63
N PRO A 793 -29.00 -6.43 -23.00
CA PRO A 793 -29.59 -7.07 -24.18
C PRO A 793 -29.02 -6.58 -25.53
N ASP A 794 -28.35 -5.42 -25.52
CA ASP A 794 -27.75 -4.80 -26.71
C ASP A 794 -26.27 -5.17 -26.92
N VAL A 795 -25.68 -5.97 -26.02
CA VAL A 795 -24.27 -6.40 -26.11
C VAL A 795 -24.17 -7.64 -26.98
N ASP A 796 -23.24 -7.64 -27.94
CA ASP A 796 -22.95 -8.81 -28.77
C ASP A 796 -21.93 -9.73 -28.07
N PHE A 797 -22.24 -11.02 -28.02
CA PHE A 797 -21.44 -12.01 -27.32
C PHE A 797 -20.83 -13.03 -28.29
N TRP A 798 -19.53 -13.27 -28.14
CA TRP A 798 -18.80 -14.30 -28.86
C TRP A 798 -18.68 -15.55 -28.00
N LEU A 799 -19.44 -16.58 -28.36
CA LEU A 799 -19.37 -17.87 -27.68
C LEU A 799 -18.02 -18.56 -27.96
N ARG A 800 -17.28 -18.88 -26.90
CA ARG A 800 -16.00 -19.61 -26.93
C ARG A 800 -16.00 -20.72 -25.88
N PRO A 801 -16.66 -21.85 -26.16
CA PRO A 801 -16.71 -22.95 -25.21
C PRO A 801 -15.33 -23.61 -25.06
N HIS A 802 -15.04 -24.13 -23.86
CA HIS A 802 -13.84 -24.95 -23.64
C HIS A 802 -13.91 -26.26 -24.43
N ASP A 803 -12.74 -26.76 -24.83
CA ASP A 803 -12.59 -27.98 -25.63
C ASP A 803 -13.48 -29.14 -25.12
N MET A 804 -14.15 -29.80 -26.06
CA MET A 804 -14.87 -31.06 -25.81
C MET A 804 -13.94 -32.23 -26.14
N LEU A 805 -13.75 -33.15 -25.19
CA LEU A 805 -12.97 -34.37 -25.40
C LEU A 805 -13.87 -35.51 -25.88
N ASP A 806 -13.35 -36.32 -26.81
CA ASP A 806 -14.01 -37.53 -27.35
C ASP A 806 -14.15 -38.63 -26.28
N GLY A 807 -15.19 -39.46 -26.39
CA GLY A 807 -15.30 -40.75 -25.69
C GLY A 807 -15.08 -41.94 -26.64
N PRO A 808 -14.36 -43.01 -26.21
CA PRO A 808 -14.61 -44.33 -26.80
C PRO A 808 -14.56 -45.55 -25.82
N ASP A 809 -15.22 -46.61 -26.29
CA ASP A 809 -15.36 -48.03 -25.89
C ASP A 809 -15.24 -48.46 -24.41
N SER A 810 -16.33 -49.09 -23.97
CA SER A 810 -16.62 -49.53 -22.62
C SER A 810 -15.66 -50.59 -22.08
N LYS A 811 -15.47 -50.58 -20.75
CA LYS A 811 -15.19 -51.78 -19.98
C LYS A 811 -16.47 -52.17 -19.23
N SER A 812 -16.91 -53.41 -19.41
CA SER A 812 -18.02 -54.01 -18.68
C SER A 812 -17.50 -54.85 -17.50
N GLY A 813 -18.26 -54.86 -16.40
CA GLY A 813 -18.08 -55.78 -15.29
C GLY A 813 -18.89 -55.33 -14.08
N ALA A 814 -19.47 -56.27 -13.34
CA ALA A 814 -19.96 -55.99 -11.99
C ALA A 814 -18.76 -55.56 -11.13
N LEU A 815 -18.91 -54.46 -10.38
CA LEU A 815 -17.87 -54.01 -9.46
C LEU A 815 -17.74 -55.05 -8.32
N ASP A 816 -16.51 -55.47 -8.03
CA ASP A 816 -16.17 -56.33 -6.89
C ASP A 816 -15.83 -55.51 -5.64
N HIS A 817 -16.06 -54.20 -5.68
CA HIS A 817 -15.79 -53.24 -4.62
C HIS A 817 -16.91 -52.19 -4.49
N PRO A 818 -16.98 -51.45 -3.36
CA PRO A 818 -17.86 -50.30 -3.23
C PRO A 818 -17.69 -49.29 -4.37
N ILE A 819 -18.77 -48.65 -4.80
CA ILE A 819 -18.80 -47.58 -5.80
C ILE A 819 -17.92 -46.42 -5.31
N ARG A 820 -16.87 -46.12 -6.07
CA ARG A 820 -15.91 -45.05 -5.81
C ARG A 820 -16.33 -43.79 -6.55
N VAL A 821 -16.74 -42.77 -5.82
CA VAL A 821 -17.14 -41.47 -6.39
C VAL A 821 -15.99 -40.48 -6.26
N GLY A 822 -15.42 -40.06 -7.39
CA GLY A 822 -14.41 -39.02 -7.42
C GLY A 822 -15.02 -37.63 -7.37
N VAL A 823 -14.44 -36.73 -6.56
CA VAL A 823 -14.77 -35.29 -6.54
C VAL A 823 -13.48 -34.52 -6.81
N ILE A 824 -13.41 -33.74 -7.90
CA ILE A 824 -12.16 -33.15 -8.40
C ILE A 824 -12.05 -31.65 -8.08
N GLY A 825 -10.92 -31.25 -7.52
CA GLY A 825 -10.46 -29.87 -7.36
C GLY A 825 -10.61 -29.33 -5.94
N PRO A 826 -10.15 -28.08 -5.70
CA PRO A 826 -10.40 -27.41 -4.43
C PRO A 826 -11.92 -27.19 -4.24
N LEU A 827 -12.48 -27.76 -3.18
CA LEU A 827 -13.91 -27.78 -2.90
C LEU A 827 -14.27 -26.83 -1.75
N GLY A 828 -14.65 -25.60 -2.09
CA GLY A 828 -15.25 -24.67 -1.13
C GLY A 828 -16.77 -24.83 -1.00
N ALA A 829 -17.38 -24.10 -0.07
CA ALA A 829 -18.84 -24.05 0.09
C ALA A 829 -19.58 -23.81 -1.23
N HIS A 830 -19.13 -22.85 -2.04
CA HIS A 830 -19.74 -22.52 -3.34
C HIS A 830 -19.63 -23.62 -4.40
N LYS A 831 -18.73 -24.59 -4.21
CA LYS A 831 -18.61 -25.79 -5.05
C LYS A 831 -19.29 -27.01 -4.44
N GLY A 832 -20.05 -26.84 -3.36
CA GLY A 832 -20.87 -27.89 -2.77
C GLY A 832 -20.13 -28.77 -1.74
N SER A 833 -19.13 -28.26 -1.02
CA SER A 833 -18.47 -29.03 0.05
C SER A 833 -19.45 -29.47 1.14
N ASN A 834 -20.39 -28.59 1.53
CA ASN A 834 -21.47 -28.92 2.47
C ASN A 834 -22.39 -30.03 1.92
N ARG A 835 -22.65 -30.01 0.61
CA ARG A 835 -23.46 -31.03 -0.06
C ARG A 835 -22.76 -32.38 -0.07
N LEU A 836 -21.44 -32.40 -0.28
CA LEU A 836 -20.65 -33.63 -0.18
C LEU A 836 -20.70 -34.22 1.23
N VAL A 837 -20.59 -33.40 2.27
CA VAL A 837 -20.72 -33.83 3.67
C VAL A 837 -22.07 -34.54 3.91
N LYS A 838 -23.17 -33.89 3.53
CA LYS A 838 -24.51 -34.43 3.73
C LYS A 838 -24.79 -35.67 2.86
N LEU A 839 -24.27 -35.72 1.64
CA LEU A 839 -24.37 -36.88 0.78
C LEU A 839 -23.58 -38.07 1.36
N ALA A 840 -22.38 -37.82 1.89
CA ALA A 840 -21.56 -38.85 2.53
C ALA A 840 -22.26 -39.43 3.78
N ASP A 841 -22.88 -38.58 4.61
CA ASP A 841 -23.69 -39.00 5.76
C ASP A 841 -24.90 -39.83 5.34
N TYR A 842 -25.61 -39.37 4.31
CA TYR A 842 -26.76 -40.08 3.75
C TYR A 842 -26.35 -41.49 3.29
N CYS A 843 -25.28 -41.60 2.49
CA CYS A 843 -24.78 -42.87 1.98
C CYS A 843 -24.24 -43.78 3.08
N ALA A 844 -23.56 -43.24 4.10
CA ALA A 844 -23.09 -44.05 5.23
C ALA A 844 -24.24 -44.76 5.97
N CYS A 845 -25.42 -44.15 6.02
CA CYS A 845 -26.61 -44.70 6.67
C CYS A 845 -27.48 -45.59 5.78
N HIS A 846 -27.58 -45.28 4.48
CA HIS A 846 -28.59 -45.88 3.59
C HIS A 846 -28.01 -46.64 2.39
N GLU A 847 -26.77 -46.34 2.00
CA GLU A 847 -26.11 -46.85 0.79
C GLU A 847 -24.63 -47.18 1.11
N PRO A 848 -24.34 -48.18 1.96
CA PRO A 848 -23.00 -48.42 2.52
C PRO A 848 -21.94 -48.81 1.48
N ASP A 849 -22.37 -49.14 0.26
CA ASP A 849 -21.51 -49.46 -0.87
C ASP A 849 -20.92 -48.22 -1.56
N PHE A 850 -21.04 -47.01 -1.00
CA PHE A 850 -20.43 -45.80 -1.55
C PHE A 850 -19.14 -45.42 -0.81
N SER A 851 -18.12 -45.01 -1.56
CA SER A 851 -16.89 -44.40 -1.06
C SER A 851 -16.55 -43.16 -1.87
N PHE A 852 -16.27 -42.04 -1.20
CA PHE A 852 -15.96 -40.76 -1.85
C PHE A 852 -14.47 -40.47 -1.78
N PHE A 853 -13.88 -40.13 -2.92
CA PHE A 853 -12.48 -39.75 -3.05
C PHE A 853 -12.39 -38.30 -3.50
N VAL A 854 -11.95 -37.42 -2.60
CA VAL A 854 -11.73 -36.01 -2.92
C VAL A 854 -10.32 -35.87 -3.47
N TYR A 855 -10.24 -35.71 -4.79
CA TYR A 855 -9.02 -35.35 -5.51
C TYR A 855 -8.82 -33.85 -5.36
N GLY A 856 -8.25 -33.43 -4.22
CA GLY A 856 -8.02 -32.04 -3.86
C GLY A 856 -8.13 -31.79 -2.35
N VAL A 857 -8.25 -30.51 -1.99
CA VAL A 857 -8.56 -30.05 -0.63
C VAL A 857 -9.96 -29.45 -0.58
N THR A 858 -10.53 -29.39 0.62
CA THR A 858 -11.83 -28.78 0.87
C THR A 858 -11.73 -27.77 2.01
N ASP A 859 -12.69 -26.84 2.09
CA ASP A 859 -12.86 -25.99 3.27
C ASP A 859 -13.34 -26.75 4.52
N ARG A 860 -13.57 -28.06 4.40
CA ARG A 860 -14.14 -28.96 5.41
C ARG A 860 -13.32 -30.24 5.58
N ASP A 861 -12.01 -30.18 5.35
CA ASP A 861 -11.13 -31.36 5.37
C ASP A 861 -11.22 -32.15 6.67
N LYS A 862 -11.31 -31.46 7.82
CA LYS A 862 -11.44 -32.10 9.14
C LYS A 862 -12.74 -32.88 9.24
N ASP A 863 -13.85 -32.24 8.88
CA ASP A 863 -15.21 -32.80 8.93
C ASP A 863 -15.32 -34.03 8.00
N LEU A 864 -14.86 -33.91 6.75
CA LEU A 864 -14.89 -35.02 5.79
C LEU A 864 -13.99 -36.20 6.22
N LYS A 865 -12.82 -35.96 6.82
CA LYS A 865 -11.91 -37.03 7.27
C LYS A 865 -12.45 -37.85 8.45
N GLU A 866 -13.41 -37.34 9.22
CA GLU A 866 -14.05 -38.09 10.30
C GLU A 866 -15.01 -39.20 9.78
N ARG A 867 -15.40 -39.14 8.50
CA ARG A 867 -16.31 -40.10 7.87
C ARG A 867 -15.55 -41.27 7.26
N LYS A 868 -15.94 -42.50 7.63
CA LYS A 868 -15.28 -43.73 7.15
C LYS A 868 -15.40 -43.97 5.65
N ASN A 869 -16.42 -43.40 5.00
CA ASN A 869 -16.67 -43.53 3.57
C ASN A 869 -16.12 -42.35 2.75
N VAL A 870 -15.29 -41.48 3.33
CA VAL A 870 -14.66 -40.35 2.61
C VAL A 870 -13.15 -40.40 2.78
N THR A 871 -12.42 -40.26 1.68
CA THR A 871 -10.96 -40.10 1.67
C THR A 871 -10.61 -38.78 0.99
N VAL A 872 -10.00 -37.86 1.74
CA VAL A 872 -9.47 -36.60 1.20
C VAL A 872 -7.99 -36.78 0.87
N LEU A 873 -7.65 -36.68 -0.41
CA LEU A 873 -6.32 -37.03 -0.91
C LEU A 873 -5.31 -35.87 -0.87
N GLY A 874 -5.77 -34.63 -0.64
CA GLY A 874 -4.93 -33.45 -0.48
C GLY A 874 -4.64 -32.71 -1.79
N GLU A 875 -3.84 -31.65 -1.69
CA GLU A 875 -3.42 -30.85 -2.86
C GLU A 875 -2.56 -31.68 -3.81
N TYR A 876 -2.78 -31.47 -5.11
CA TYR A 876 -2.00 -32.08 -6.18
C TYR A 876 -1.75 -31.07 -7.29
N LEU A 877 -0.59 -31.21 -7.94
CA LEU A 877 -0.26 -30.43 -9.12
C LEU A 877 -1.04 -30.98 -10.31
N GLU A 878 -1.41 -30.10 -11.25
CA GLU A 878 -2.27 -30.44 -12.40
C GLU A 878 -1.71 -31.62 -13.23
N ASN A 879 -0.38 -31.72 -13.36
CA ASN A 879 0.31 -32.81 -14.04
C ASN A 879 0.39 -34.14 -13.23
N THR A 880 0.01 -34.13 -11.96
CA THR A 880 0.03 -35.30 -11.06
C THR A 880 -1.35 -35.93 -10.84
N PHE A 881 -2.42 -35.37 -11.44
CA PHE A 881 -3.77 -35.92 -11.32
C PHE A 881 -3.84 -37.39 -11.78
N GLN A 882 -3.21 -37.71 -12.91
CA GLN A 882 -3.20 -39.05 -13.48
C GLN A 882 -2.54 -40.07 -12.54
N ASP A 883 -1.47 -39.68 -11.85
CA ASP A 883 -0.80 -40.54 -10.87
C ASP A 883 -1.67 -40.81 -9.64
N MET A 884 -2.39 -39.79 -9.16
CA MET A 884 -3.35 -39.97 -8.07
C MET A 884 -4.53 -40.82 -8.49
N PHE A 885 -5.09 -40.55 -9.66
CA PHE A 885 -6.19 -41.33 -10.20
C PHE A 885 -5.79 -42.80 -10.39
N PHE A 886 -4.57 -43.07 -10.88
CA PHE A 886 -4.02 -44.42 -10.98
C PHE A 886 -3.96 -45.15 -9.62
N ARG A 887 -3.71 -44.43 -8.52
CA ARG A 887 -3.60 -45.03 -7.18
C ARG A 887 -4.94 -45.28 -6.50
N PHE A 888 -5.89 -44.36 -6.63
CA PHE A 888 -7.15 -44.40 -5.87
C PHE A 888 -8.37 -44.79 -6.71
N GLY A 889 -8.38 -44.44 -7.99
CA GLY A 889 -9.44 -44.72 -8.95
C GLY A 889 -10.76 -44.01 -8.65
N ALA A 890 -11.69 -44.11 -9.59
CA ALA A 890 -13.09 -43.79 -9.41
C ALA A 890 -13.92 -44.66 -10.37
N ASP A 891 -15.21 -44.82 -10.09
CA ASP A 891 -16.19 -45.43 -10.99
C ASP A 891 -17.08 -44.38 -11.64
N ALA A 892 -17.23 -43.23 -10.99
CA ALA A 892 -17.90 -42.04 -11.51
C ALA A 892 -17.33 -40.77 -10.87
N PHE A 893 -17.50 -39.64 -11.53
CA PHE A 893 -17.20 -38.32 -10.96
C PHE A 893 -18.48 -37.58 -10.59
N PHE A 894 -18.46 -36.88 -9.46
CA PHE A 894 -19.56 -36.03 -9.02
C PHE A 894 -19.08 -34.59 -8.81
N PHE A 895 -19.78 -33.65 -9.45
CA PHE A 895 -19.60 -32.21 -9.26
C PHE A 895 -20.76 -31.69 -8.40
N PRO A 896 -20.54 -31.49 -7.07
CA PRO A 896 -21.62 -31.14 -6.16
C PRO A 896 -22.04 -29.67 -6.25
N GLY A 897 -21.38 -28.83 -7.05
CA GLY A 897 -21.67 -27.39 -7.15
C GLY A 897 -23.04 -27.11 -7.79
N THR A 898 -23.75 -26.15 -7.22
CA THR A 898 -25.06 -25.64 -7.67
C THR A 898 -24.98 -24.21 -8.20
N ILE A 899 -23.79 -23.59 -8.13
CA ILE A 899 -23.54 -22.31 -8.78
C ILE A 899 -23.43 -22.50 -10.29
N PRO A 900 -23.83 -21.48 -11.08
CA PRO A 900 -23.59 -21.51 -12.52
C PRO A 900 -22.10 -21.28 -12.79
N GLU A 901 -21.28 -22.33 -12.85
CA GLU A 901 -19.87 -22.15 -13.24
C GLU A 901 -19.78 -21.62 -14.67
N THR A 902 -18.96 -20.59 -14.90
CA THR A 902 -18.71 -20.00 -16.21
C THR A 902 -17.86 -20.92 -17.09
N PHE A 903 -16.94 -21.68 -16.52
CA PHE A 903 -16.15 -22.71 -17.18
C PHE A 903 -15.52 -23.68 -16.18
N SER A 904 -15.11 -24.88 -16.62
CA SER A 904 -14.47 -25.88 -15.74
C SER A 904 -13.41 -26.73 -16.46
N TYR A 905 -12.15 -26.55 -16.08
CA TYR A 905 -11.05 -27.43 -16.50
C TYR A 905 -11.10 -28.79 -15.80
N ARG A 906 -11.59 -28.84 -14.55
CA ARG A 906 -11.76 -30.07 -13.78
C ARG A 906 -12.76 -31.02 -14.43
N LEU A 907 -13.82 -30.47 -15.05
CA LEU A 907 -14.71 -31.27 -15.89
C LEU A 907 -13.97 -31.93 -17.05
N SER A 908 -13.01 -31.24 -17.66
CA SER A 908 -12.23 -31.81 -18.77
C SER A 908 -11.33 -32.94 -18.28
N GLU A 909 -10.71 -32.81 -17.10
CA GLU A 909 -9.94 -33.88 -16.45
C GLU A 909 -10.81 -35.10 -16.11
N ALA A 910 -12.03 -34.88 -15.61
CA ALA A 910 -12.98 -35.95 -15.33
C ALA A 910 -13.40 -36.70 -16.61
N LEU A 911 -13.72 -35.97 -17.68
CA LEU A 911 -14.11 -36.54 -18.97
C LEU A 911 -12.94 -37.31 -19.62
N ASP A 912 -11.69 -36.88 -19.43
CA ASP A 912 -10.50 -37.56 -19.93
C ASP A 912 -10.31 -38.96 -19.33
N GLN A 913 -10.85 -39.21 -18.13
CA GLN A 913 -10.86 -40.54 -17.50
C GLN A 913 -11.90 -41.49 -18.09
N LYS A 914 -12.79 -40.99 -18.97
CA LYS A 914 -13.81 -41.80 -19.66
C LYS A 914 -14.79 -42.50 -18.69
N LEU A 915 -15.12 -41.86 -17.58
CA LEU A 915 -16.09 -42.35 -16.60
C LEU A 915 -17.37 -41.50 -16.62
N PRO A 916 -18.52 -42.02 -16.13
CA PRO A 916 -19.72 -41.22 -15.96
C PRO A 916 -19.46 -40.00 -15.08
N VAL A 917 -19.98 -38.85 -15.50
CA VAL A 917 -19.87 -37.58 -14.77
C VAL A 917 -21.27 -37.09 -14.42
N ILE A 918 -21.50 -36.93 -13.12
CA ILE A 918 -22.76 -36.47 -12.55
C ILE A 918 -22.60 -35.02 -12.10
N ALA A 919 -23.53 -34.15 -12.49
CA ALA A 919 -23.60 -32.76 -12.04
C ALA A 919 -25.03 -32.22 -12.09
N PHE A 920 -25.27 -31.04 -11.52
CA PHE A 920 -26.53 -30.33 -11.70
C PHE A 920 -26.60 -29.64 -13.06
N ASP A 921 -27.81 -29.54 -13.62
CA ASP A 921 -28.05 -28.91 -14.93
C ASP A 921 -28.00 -27.37 -14.87
N ILE A 922 -26.81 -26.85 -14.60
CA ILE A 922 -26.56 -25.41 -14.48
C ILE A 922 -25.16 -25.02 -14.99
N GLY A 923 -25.05 -23.83 -15.56
CA GLY A 923 -23.78 -23.27 -16.00
C GLY A 923 -23.13 -24.03 -17.15
N ALA A 924 -21.84 -23.76 -17.36
CA ALA A 924 -21.03 -24.39 -18.40
C ALA A 924 -20.81 -25.90 -18.16
N ILE A 925 -20.82 -26.35 -16.89
CA ILE A 925 -20.75 -27.79 -16.58
C ILE A 925 -21.99 -28.50 -17.13
N GLY A 926 -23.19 -28.00 -16.78
CA GLY A 926 -24.45 -28.54 -17.28
C GLY A 926 -24.52 -28.54 -18.80
N GLU A 927 -24.16 -27.41 -19.43
CA GLU A 927 -24.16 -27.26 -20.89
C GLU A 927 -23.26 -28.27 -21.60
N ARG A 928 -22.02 -28.45 -21.12
CA ARG A 928 -21.07 -29.40 -21.71
C ARG A 928 -21.49 -30.85 -21.47
N LEU A 929 -22.02 -31.17 -20.30
CA LEU A 929 -22.51 -32.53 -20.00
C LEU A 929 -23.77 -32.89 -20.77
N ARG A 930 -24.63 -31.93 -21.12
CA ARG A 930 -25.86 -32.17 -21.89
C ARG A 930 -25.59 -32.73 -23.29
N VAL A 931 -24.46 -32.36 -23.88
CA VAL A 931 -24.00 -32.83 -25.19
C VAL A 931 -22.94 -33.95 -25.09
N SER A 932 -22.51 -34.30 -23.87
CA SER A 932 -21.58 -35.40 -23.59
C SER A 932 -22.34 -36.72 -23.46
N ASN A 933 -21.77 -37.81 -23.98
CA ASN A 933 -22.29 -39.15 -23.77
C ASN A 933 -22.01 -39.70 -22.35
N LEU A 934 -21.06 -39.12 -21.62
CA LEU A 934 -20.70 -39.47 -20.24
C LEU A 934 -21.49 -38.67 -19.20
N GLY A 935 -22.29 -37.68 -19.62
CA GLY A 935 -22.98 -36.75 -18.73
C GLY A 935 -24.31 -37.25 -18.19
N HIS A 936 -24.47 -37.15 -16.87
CA HIS A 936 -25.70 -37.43 -16.14
C HIS A 936 -26.11 -36.19 -15.35
N LEU A 937 -27.18 -35.53 -15.80
CA LEU A 937 -27.61 -34.25 -15.25
C LEU A 937 -28.75 -34.42 -14.24
N LEU A 938 -28.61 -33.76 -13.10
CA LEU A 938 -29.61 -33.64 -12.06
C LEU A 938 -30.33 -32.29 -12.16
N PRO A 939 -31.67 -32.23 -11.98
CA PRO A 939 -32.37 -30.95 -11.81
C PRO A 939 -31.82 -30.19 -10.60
N ILE A 940 -31.68 -28.87 -10.69
CA ILE A 940 -31.11 -28.08 -9.59
C ILE A 940 -31.97 -28.13 -8.33
N GLU A 941 -33.28 -28.33 -8.48
CA GLU A 941 -34.25 -28.48 -7.39
C GLU A 941 -34.01 -29.76 -6.57
N SER A 942 -33.25 -30.71 -7.12
CA SER A 942 -32.86 -31.95 -6.43
C SER A 942 -31.55 -31.82 -5.63
N ALA A 943 -30.99 -30.62 -5.50
CA ALA A 943 -29.70 -30.37 -4.85
C ALA A 943 -29.60 -30.86 -3.40
N ASP A 944 -30.72 -30.93 -2.68
CA ASP A 944 -30.79 -31.45 -1.31
C ASP A 944 -31.51 -32.81 -1.21
N THR A 945 -31.80 -33.45 -2.34
CA THR A 945 -32.43 -34.77 -2.40
C THR A 945 -31.35 -35.85 -2.53
N TYR A 946 -30.64 -36.16 -1.43
CA TYR A 946 -29.47 -37.05 -1.45
C TYR A 946 -29.76 -38.47 -1.98
N TYR A 947 -30.97 -39.00 -1.74
CA TYR A 947 -31.43 -40.25 -2.36
C TYR A 947 -31.36 -40.22 -3.89
N GLN A 948 -31.82 -39.11 -4.50
CA GLN A 948 -31.85 -38.96 -5.95
C GLN A 948 -30.44 -38.83 -6.54
N ILE A 949 -29.54 -38.13 -5.82
CA ILE A 949 -28.13 -38.02 -6.18
C ILE A 949 -27.47 -39.40 -6.17
N ALA A 950 -27.59 -40.15 -5.06
CA ALA A 950 -27.03 -41.49 -4.91
C ALA A 950 -27.58 -42.47 -5.97
N THR A 951 -28.90 -42.46 -6.19
CA THR A 951 -29.56 -43.30 -7.21
C THR A 951 -29.04 -42.99 -8.61
N THR A 952 -28.82 -41.72 -8.92
CA THR A 952 -28.32 -41.29 -10.24
C THR A 952 -26.86 -41.72 -10.45
N ILE A 953 -26.02 -41.59 -9.43
CA ILE A 953 -24.63 -42.09 -9.49
C ILE A 953 -24.61 -43.60 -9.72
N ARG A 954 -25.40 -44.35 -8.94
CA ARG A 954 -25.50 -45.82 -9.08
C ARG A 954 -25.96 -46.22 -10.47
N THR A 955 -27.05 -45.61 -10.94
CA THR A 955 -27.59 -45.87 -12.28
C THR A 955 -26.56 -45.53 -13.36
N ALA A 956 -25.84 -44.42 -13.22
CA ALA A 956 -24.82 -44.00 -14.19
C ALA A 956 -23.68 -45.01 -14.29
N VAL A 957 -23.22 -45.55 -13.16
CA VAL A 957 -22.21 -46.62 -13.11
C VAL A 957 -22.73 -47.92 -13.73
N GLU A 958 -23.99 -48.27 -13.47
CA GLU A 958 -24.61 -49.52 -13.96
C GLU A 958 -25.01 -49.49 -15.45
N THR A 959 -25.32 -48.31 -16.01
CA THR A 959 -25.94 -48.16 -17.35
C THR A 959 -25.00 -47.59 -18.43
N MET A 960 -23.69 -47.61 -18.21
CA MET A 960 -22.64 -46.98 -19.04
C MET A 960 -22.63 -47.36 -20.55
N ASN A 961 -23.51 -48.25 -21.02
CA ASN A 961 -23.54 -48.81 -22.38
C ASN A 961 -24.51 -48.17 -23.40
N GLU A 962 -25.40 -47.22 -23.04
CA GLU A 962 -26.58 -46.92 -23.89
C GLU A 962 -26.61 -45.58 -24.66
N ARG A 963 -25.61 -44.70 -24.54
CA ARG A 963 -25.67 -43.36 -25.19
C ARG A 963 -24.64 -43.16 -26.31
N GLY A 964 -25.14 -43.16 -27.55
CA GLY A 964 -24.38 -42.82 -28.75
C GLY A 964 -24.67 -41.41 -29.27
N ARG A 965 -23.68 -40.52 -29.21
CA ARG A 965 -23.37 -39.47 -30.20
C ARG A 965 -22.01 -38.86 -29.86
N SER A 966 -21.09 -38.87 -30.83
CA SER A 966 -19.76 -38.25 -30.75
C SER A 966 -19.84 -36.84 -31.33
N VAL A 967 -19.45 -35.82 -30.56
CA VAL A 967 -19.26 -34.45 -31.06
C VAL A 967 -17.80 -34.06 -30.86
N ARG A 968 -17.03 -34.04 -31.94
CA ARG A 968 -15.67 -33.48 -31.94
C ARG A 968 -15.74 -31.97 -32.02
N THR A 969 -15.04 -31.29 -31.12
CA THR A 969 -14.66 -29.88 -31.33
C THR A 969 -13.16 -29.79 -31.55
N ARG A 970 -12.74 -28.96 -32.51
CA ARG A 970 -11.33 -28.63 -32.75
C ARG A 970 -10.86 -27.66 -31.67
N LYS A 971 -9.61 -27.81 -31.21
CA LYS A 971 -8.90 -26.76 -30.47
C LYS A 971 -9.02 -25.43 -31.21
N SER A 972 -9.29 -24.36 -30.47
CA SER A 972 -9.32 -23.02 -31.03
C SER A 972 -7.96 -22.64 -31.61
N SER A 973 -7.94 -22.29 -32.91
CA SER A 973 -6.84 -21.59 -33.55
C SER A 973 -6.99 -20.07 -33.37
N PHE A 974 -5.90 -19.30 -33.54
CA PHE A 974 -5.93 -17.85 -33.49
C PHE A 974 -7.05 -17.25 -34.38
N SER A 975 -7.12 -17.69 -35.63
CA SER A 975 -8.19 -17.28 -36.56
C SER A 975 -9.58 -17.63 -36.03
N SER A 976 -9.80 -18.83 -35.46
CA SER A 976 -11.11 -19.19 -34.92
C SER A 976 -11.48 -18.44 -33.63
N TYR A 977 -10.48 -18.02 -32.84
CA TYR A 977 -10.70 -17.30 -31.59
C TYR A 977 -11.10 -15.84 -31.85
N TYR A 978 -10.49 -15.18 -32.84
CA TYR A 978 -10.73 -13.77 -33.18
C TYR A 978 -11.72 -13.53 -34.35
N THR A 979 -12.40 -14.58 -34.85
CA THR A 979 -13.42 -14.45 -35.92
C THR A 979 -14.84 -14.65 -35.34
N PRO A 980 -15.85 -13.85 -35.74
CA PRO A 980 -17.24 -14.10 -35.35
C PRO A 980 -17.69 -15.51 -35.77
N VAL A 981 -18.41 -16.22 -34.90
CA VAL A 981 -19.05 -17.50 -35.27
C VAL A 981 -20.20 -17.20 -36.25
N GLU A 982 -20.33 -17.96 -37.34
CA GLU A 982 -21.46 -17.83 -38.27
C GLU A 982 -22.78 -17.91 -37.50
N GLY A 983 -23.56 -16.81 -37.51
CA GLY A 983 -24.83 -16.69 -36.80
C GLY A 983 -24.94 -15.49 -35.84
N ALA A 984 -23.84 -14.78 -35.53
CA ALA A 984 -23.90 -13.53 -34.76
C ALA A 984 -24.46 -12.38 -35.62
N LEU A 985 -25.64 -11.86 -35.22
CA LEU A 985 -26.33 -10.75 -35.87
C LEU A 985 -25.51 -9.46 -35.76
N LYS A 986 -24.74 -9.12 -36.81
CA LYS A 986 -24.15 -7.77 -36.95
C LYS A 986 -25.25 -6.71 -37.01
N LYS A 987 -25.45 -5.92 -35.95
CA LYS A 987 -25.94 -4.54 -36.07
C LYS A 987 -24.76 -3.57 -36.05
N GLY A 988 -24.15 -3.45 -37.23
CA GLY A 988 -23.48 -2.23 -37.71
C GLY A 988 -22.42 -1.56 -36.83
N ARG A 989 -21.16 -1.98 -36.99
CA ARG A 989 -20.01 -1.11 -37.31
C ARG A 989 -18.75 -1.97 -37.42
N LEU A 990 -18.47 -2.44 -38.62
CA LEU A 990 -17.15 -2.91 -39.03
C LEU A 990 -16.99 -2.49 -40.48
N ALA A 991 -16.56 -1.25 -40.65
CA ALA A 991 -16.11 -0.70 -41.92
C ALA A 991 -15.04 0.36 -41.62
N THR A 992 -13.90 -0.09 -41.08
CA THR A 992 -12.51 0.31 -41.40
C THR A 992 -11.59 -0.13 -40.27
N LEU A 993 -11.03 -1.34 -40.44
CA LEU A 993 -9.67 -1.71 -40.06
C LEU A 993 -9.08 -2.38 -41.30
#